data_AF-A0A9D6ILP1-F1
#
_entry.id   AF-A0A9D6ILP1-F1
#
_cell.length_a   1.000
_cell.length_b   1.000
_cell.length_c   1.000
_cell.angle_alpha   90.00
_cell.angle_beta   90.00
_cell.angle_gamma   90.00
#
_symmetry.space_group_name_H-M   'P 1'
#
loop_
_entity.id
_entity.type
_entity.pdbx_description
1 polymer ?
#
loop_
_entity_poly.entity_id
_entity_poly.type
_entity_poly.pdbx_seq_one_letter_code
_entity_poly.pdbx_strand_id
1 'polypeptide(L)'
;MTNDGTLLLLGEIGADHYLAIDEIPSEGREPVLSHAWSAYAAHFGRFTGARLDPLHNRLDNAVVPLGRLRIPAGDLILVVGTGPSLHAAIGELKNRRGFFHLVTSLRGADALAGYGIEPDLVLIEHQSCLEAELSARERAGRLCVGSGWMAIEPKTPPSLFAHARAGRVFIPEIWLGWGLWPATAVATALGAGATCIGLLGIDLGDAGGVTPAFRPLAALLSVLSHIPGITFVDCGESAAPKPGWSRRPLSECVTKRVTSEATVDLTDGPTADDRLVRERDSLEALRPRVANARQGLLQAQGGASVASSTLRPLLDEVLRWGDDSAVRHTLQETLGLSFLPRFWRTGIDYRQHPAHLWRPTILALEEMVSQANALEAKLSYVESARPKGRSDEGDEADAPLSRVLGGPTVLVMPLTYACNVQCAMCTIWQRDDPQVVARETLRRRLDDPLIKAHLEVVNLTGGEPFLRADLPEVVSDLIDLCPLLQEIGIPTNGSMPERILGQVGQILALLPPPVTLAMTVSLDGGAEVHDHVRGVQGLFAKSLKTLRALVKLASERRNLSVGINMTVMPMNVDDIHVVDDLARDAGVGLTLTPATESDIYIGSADVRDQWQASPSQWSGVADAIEAYGKLRGLTTLADASRILRGAERQSACVFWDRGFFLDADGAFHVCPVTSAGRVGQGDRPDAIRQLWGSESHLAALRKLRQSHCLSCLSNCMETERDCGDIVRKIGDTGKPVVIFGAGSGGRKVLRKLLNSGVAVTAFVDNYASRQAASLSGIPVLPWDDGRHCRDKFVVVASRSGATEISRQLERIGLRENGDYVRYF
;
A
#
# COMPACT_ATOMS: atom_id res chain seq x y z
N MET A 1 29.24 22.27 -26.04
CA MET A 1 29.42 23.73 -26.23
C MET A 1 29.84 23.99 -27.66
N THR A 2 29.18 24.90 -28.37
CA THR A 2 29.69 25.54 -29.60
C THR A 2 29.85 27.04 -29.35
N ASN A 3 30.57 27.74 -30.24
CA ASN A 3 31.08 29.11 -30.08
C ASN A 3 30.02 30.22 -29.99
N ASP A 4 28.74 29.88 -29.98
CA ASP A 4 27.57 30.75 -29.90
C ASP A 4 26.69 30.49 -28.67
N GLY A 5 27.17 29.70 -27.70
CA GLY A 5 26.58 29.63 -26.35
C GLY A 5 25.17 29.01 -26.27
N THR A 6 24.63 28.47 -27.36
CA THR A 6 23.34 27.77 -27.34
C THR A 6 23.57 26.34 -26.84
N LEU A 7 23.24 26.08 -25.58
CA LEU A 7 23.20 24.73 -25.01
C LEU A 7 21.83 24.10 -25.29
N LEU A 8 21.86 22.97 -26.02
CA LEU A 8 20.80 21.96 -26.12
C LEU A 8 20.41 21.47 -24.71
N LEU A 9 19.56 22.21 -24.01
CA LEU A 9 19.01 21.82 -22.69
C LEU A 9 17.67 21.10 -22.79
N LEU A 10 17.16 20.86 -24.01
CA LEU A 10 15.85 20.26 -24.26
C LEU A 10 15.91 18.85 -24.88
N GLY A 11 17.11 18.32 -25.15
CA GLY A 11 17.27 16.97 -25.70
C GLY A 11 17.21 15.82 -24.68
N GLU A 12 17.27 16.13 -23.38
CA GLU A 12 17.47 15.15 -22.29
C GLU A 12 16.35 15.16 -21.24
N ILE A 13 15.21 15.84 -21.49
CA ILE A 13 14.02 15.63 -20.66
C ILE A 13 13.41 14.28 -21.06
N GLY A 14 13.86 13.21 -20.38
CA GLY A 14 13.45 11.83 -20.62
C GLY A 14 14.57 10.79 -20.55
N ALA A 15 15.82 11.17 -20.23
CA ALA A 15 16.89 10.21 -19.96
C ALA A 15 16.98 9.84 -18.48
N ASP A 16 17.37 8.60 -18.18
CA ASP A 16 17.49 8.01 -16.83
C ASP A 16 18.69 8.57 -16.00
N HIS A 17 19.20 9.75 -16.34
CA HIS A 17 20.31 10.38 -15.62
C HIS A 17 20.00 11.83 -15.26
N TYR A 18 19.98 12.12 -13.95
CA TYR A 18 19.87 13.47 -13.42
C TYR A 18 21.28 14.01 -13.14
N LEU A 19 21.60 15.19 -13.67
CA LEU A 19 22.86 15.87 -13.38
C LEU A 19 22.91 16.33 -11.91
N ALA A 20 23.90 15.87 -11.17
CA ALA A 20 24.20 16.31 -9.82
C ALA A 20 24.96 17.67 -9.85
N ILE A 21 24.83 18.48 -8.80
CA ILE A 21 25.34 19.87 -8.76
C ILE A 21 26.87 19.96 -8.90
N ASP A 22 27.53 18.86 -8.53
CA ASP A 22 28.94 18.57 -8.60
C ASP A 22 29.43 18.24 -10.02
N GLU A 23 28.52 17.86 -10.92
CA GLU A 23 28.81 17.59 -12.34
C GLU A 23 28.81 18.89 -13.19
N ILE A 24 28.40 20.01 -12.60
CA ILE A 24 28.53 21.35 -13.21
C ILE A 24 29.93 21.89 -12.86
N PRO A 25 30.79 22.21 -13.85
CA PRO A 25 32.13 22.75 -13.61
C PRO A 25 32.08 23.95 -12.64
N SER A 26 32.98 23.98 -11.66
CA SER A 26 33.00 25.03 -10.61
C SER A 26 33.18 26.43 -11.20
N GLU A 27 33.94 26.53 -12.29
CA GLU A 27 34.09 27.75 -13.08
C GLU A 27 32.89 27.90 -14.02
N GLY A 28 32.03 28.89 -13.76
CA GLY A 28 30.81 29.14 -14.54
C GLY A 28 29.51 28.54 -13.96
N ARG A 29 29.59 27.88 -12.80
CA ARG A 29 28.42 27.33 -12.09
C ARG A 29 27.39 28.39 -11.70
N GLU A 30 27.84 29.53 -11.18
CA GLU A 30 26.93 30.58 -10.70
C GLU A 30 26.14 31.27 -11.84
N PRO A 31 26.77 31.66 -12.97
CA PRO A 31 26.04 32.18 -14.13
C PRO A 31 25.04 31.18 -14.73
N VAL A 32 25.40 29.89 -14.77
CA VAL A 32 24.53 28.82 -15.29
C VAL A 32 23.33 28.58 -14.37
N LEU A 33 23.55 28.49 -13.05
CA LEU A 33 22.48 28.37 -12.06
C LEU A 33 21.60 29.63 -12.04
N SER A 34 22.19 30.82 -12.16
CA SER A 34 21.43 32.08 -12.21
C SER A 34 20.61 32.22 -13.48
N HIS A 35 21.11 31.76 -14.64
CA HIS A 35 20.35 31.74 -15.89
C HIS A 35 19.24 30.68 -15.85
N ALA A 36 19.52 29.48 -15.34
CA ALA A 36 18.53 28.44 -15.13
C ALA A 36 17.43 28.92 -14.16
N TRP A 37 17.80 29.62 -13.10
CA TRP A 37 16.88 30.21 -12.13
C TRP A 37 16.09 31.39 -12.70
N SER A 38 16.70 32.22 -13.55
CA SER A 38 16.02 33.34 -14.21
C SER A 38 15.05 32.85 -15.30
N ALA A 39 15.41 31.79 -16.04
CA ALA A 39 14.51 31.11 -16.97
C ALA A 39 13.35 30.43 -16.23
N TYR A 40 13.64 29.78 -15.10
CA TYR A 40 12.63 29.23 -14.19
C TYR A 40 11.70 30.33 -13.65
N ALA A 41 12.24 31.44 -13.15
CA ALA A 41 11.45 32.56 -12.64
C ALA A 41 10.63 33.26 -13.74
N ALA A 42 11.15 33.37 -14.97
CA ALA A 42 10.44 33.99 -16.10
C ALA A 42 9.31 33.11 -16.65
N HIS A 43 9.46 31.78 -16.65
CA HIS A 43 8.41 30.84 -17.07
C HIS A 43 7.38 30.56 -15.97
N PHE A 44 7.82 30.40 -14.72
CA PHE A 44 6.94 30.05 -13.60
C PHE A 44 6.39 31.27 -12.85
N GLY A 45 6.99 32.46 -13.00
CA GLY A 45 6.52 33.70 -12.38
C GLY A 45 5.19 34.23 -12.91
N ARG A 46 4.70 33.74 -14.06
CA ARG A 46 3.32 33.96 -14.51
C ARG A 46 2.30 32.99 -13.88
N PHE A 47 2.76 31.86 -13.33
CA PHE A 47 1.91 30.82 -12.73
C PHE A 47 1.70 31.00 -11.22
N THR A 48 2.49 31.83 -10.54
CA THR A 48 2.46 32.01 -9.08
C THR A 48 1.19 32.67 -8.53
N GLY A 49 0.21 33.00 -9.38
CA GLY A 49 -1.16 33.32 -8.95
C GLY A 49 -2.01 32.11 -8.51
N ALA A 50 -1.56 30.87 -8.75
CA ALA A 50 -2.20 29.68 -8.21
C ALA A 50 -1.15 28.63 -7.81
N ARG A 51 -1.20 28.23 -6.54
CA ARG A 51 -0.46 27.10 -5.96
C ARG A 51 -0.66 25.86 -6.82
N LEU A 52 0.40 25.16 -7.24
CA LEU A 52 0.50 23.68 -7.37
C LEU A 52 1.77 23.24 -8.13
N ASP A 53 2.34 22.06 -7.86
CA ASP A 53 1.79 20.73 -8.23
C ASP A 53 2.78 19.57 -7.81
N PRO A 54 2.43 18.26 -7.72
CA PRO A 54 1.34 17.54 -7.00
C PRO A 54 1.52 16.00 -6.80
N LEU A 55 2.72 15.40 -6.79
CA LEU A 55 2.75 13.94 -6.59
C LEU A 55 2.40 13.67 -5.13
N HIS A 56 1.43 12.77 -4.92
CA HIS A 56 1.40 11.89 -3.74
C HIS A 56 0.47 12.24 -2.56
N ASN A 57 -0.76 12.70 -2.80
CA ASN A 57 -1.84 12.59 -1.80
C ASN A 57 -2.70 11.32 -1.97
N ARG A 58 -2.20 10.29 -2.67
CA ARG A 58 -2.94 9.05 -2.91
C ARG A 58 -2.37 7.95 -2.01
N LEU A 59 -2.89 7.87 -0.78
CA LEU A 59 -3.30 6.66 -0.07
C LEU A 59 -3.71 7.05 1.36
N ASP A 60 -5.01 6.88 1.65
CA ASP A 60 -5.65 6.78 2.97
C ASP A 60 -4.89 7.32 4.18
N ASN A 61 -5.04 8.62 4.45
CA ASN A 61 -4.91 9.09 5.83
C ASN A 61 -6.25 8.91 6.53
N ALA A 62 -6.26 7.92 7.42
CA ALA A 62 -7.36 7.59 8.32
C ALA A 62 -7.92 8.83 9.03
N VAL A 63 -9.19 8.72 9.43
CA VAL A 63 -9.97 9.66 10.25
C VAL A 63 -9.13 10.23 11.41
N VAL A 64 -8.48 11.37 11.20
CA VAL A 64 -7.94 12.20 12.29
C VAL A 64 -8.99 13.25 12.63
N PRO A 65 -9.30 13.48 13.92
CA PRO A 65 -10.22 14.52 14.32
C PRO A 65 -9.78 15.89 13.76
N LEU A 66 -10.65 16.54 12.97
CA LEU A 66 -10.50 17.97 12.71
C LEU A 66 -11.00 18.70 13.95
N GLY A 67 -10.05 19.22 14.74
CA GLY A 67 -10.38 20.18 15.77
C GLY A 67 -10.46 21.59 15.20
N ARG A 68 -11.04 22.55 15.92
CA ARG A 68 -10.85 23.99 15.69
C ARG A 68 -10.14 24.60 16.90
N LEU A 69 -8.98 25.20 16.68
CA LEU A 69 -8.26 25.94 17.73
C LEU A 69 -9.04 27.22 18.05
N ARG A 70 -9.39 27.42 19.32
CA ARG A 70 -10.03 28.65 19.81
C ARG A 70 -9.09 29.34 20.79
N ILE A 71 -8.77 30.60 20.49
CA ILE A 71 -7.94 31.46 21.33
C ILE A 71 -8.79 32.65 21.78
N PRO A 72 -8.80 33.00 23.08
CA PRO A 72 -9.52 34.16 23.59
C PRO A 72 -9.10 35.46 22.90
N ALA A 73 -10.07 36.29 22.54
CA ALA A 73 -9.81 37.60 21.95
C ALA A 73 -9.02 38.50 22.91
N GLY A 74 -7.95 39.13 22.41
CA GLY A 74 -7.09 40.03 23.18
C GLY A 74 -5.85 39.39 23.82
N ASP A 75 -5.72 38.06 23.81
CA ASP A 75 -4.49 37.39 24.26
C ASP A 75 -3.38 37.55 23.21
N LEU A 76 -2.13 37.74 23.67
CA LEU A 76 -0.96 37.77 22.80
C LEU A 76 -0.58 36.34 22.40
N ILE A 77 -0.41 36.12 21.10
CA ILE A 77 0.22 34.90 20.58
C ILE A 77 1.65 35.23 20.17
N LEU A 78 2.62 34.57 20.79
CA LEU A 78 4.02 34.75 20.47
C LEU A 78 4.52 33.58 19.62
N VAL A 79 4.83 33.86 18.36
CA VAL A 79 5.42 32.89 17.42
C VAL A 79 6.94 32.91 17.58
N VAL A 80 7.51 31.80 18.04
CA VAL A 80 8.92 31.69 18.44
C VAL A 80 9.69 30.77 17.49
N GLY A 81 10.69 31.31 16.80
CA GLY A 81 11.65 30.54 15.98
C GLY A 81 12.97 30.26 16.70
N THR A 82 13.95 29.76 15.95
CA THR A 82 15.27 29.34 16.47
C THR A 82 16.39 30.34 16.18
N GLY A 83 16.07 31.52 15.66
CA GLY A 83 17.05 32.53 15.26
C GLY A 83 17.83 33.12 16.44
N PRO A 84 18.95 33.82 16.18
CA PRO A 84 19.76 34.49 17.21
C PRO A 84 18.97 35.34 18.20
N SER A 85 17.89 36.02 17.78
CA SER A 85 17.10 36.87 18.68
C SER A 85 16.37 36.10 19.78
N LEU A 86 16.14 34.79 19.60
CA LEU A 86 15.62 33.93 20.69
C LEU A 86 16.58 33.92 21.88
N HIS A 87 17.87 33.69 21.62
CA HIS A 87 18.89 33.47 22.66
C HIS A 87 19.03 34.70 23.56
N ALA A 88 19.00 35.90 22.97
CA ALA A 88 19.04 37.15 23.71
C ALA A 88 17.82 37.35 24.62
N ALA A 89 16.66 36.82 24.23
CA ALA A 89 15.39 37.02 24.93
C ALA A 89 14.98 35.86 25.85
N ILE A 90 15.74 34.76 25.94
CA ILE A 90 15.36 33.56 26.73
C ILE A 90 15.03 33.88 28.19
N GLY A 91 15.83 34.73 28.85
CA GLY A 91 15.60 35.08 30.26
C GLY A 91 14.25 35.78 30.45
N GLU A 92 13.91 36.68 29.53
CA GLU A 92 12.64 37.39 29.55
C GLU A 92 11.46 36.47 29.17
N LEU A 93 11.64 35.62 28.16
CA LEU A 93 10.66 34.62 27.73
C LEU A 93 10.24 33.72 28.91
N LYS A 94 11.20 33.27 29.74
CA LYS A 94 10.94 32.50 30.97
C LYS A 94 10.13 33.30 31.98
N ASN A 95 10.57 34.51 32.29
CA ASN A 95 9.96 35.35 33.33
C ASN A 95 8.51 35.74 32.99
N ARG A 96 8.18 35.80 31.69
CA ARG A 96 6.87 36.26 31.19
C ARG A 96 6.00 35.17 30.57
N ARG A 97 6.34 33.88 30.71
CA ARG A 97 5.64 32.76 30.06
C ARG A 97 4.11 32.75 30.25
N GLY A 98 3.62 33.23 31.39
CA GLY A 98 2.18 33.28 31.73
C GLY A 98 1.39 34.45 31.12
N PHE A 99 1.95 35.16 30.14
CA PHE A 99 1.31 36.33 29.54
C PHE A 99 1.12 36.24 28.01
N PHE A 100 1.46 35.11 27.41
CA PHE A 100 1.25 34.87 25.98
C PHE A 100 1.04 33.38 25.73
N HIS A 101 0.36 33.07 24.63
CA HIS A 101 0.33 31.72 24.06
C HIS A 101 1.55 31.55 23.15
N LEU A 102 2.43 30.60 23.46
CA LEU A 102 3.67 30.34 22.74
C LEU A 102 3.42 29.35 21.60
N VAL A 103 3.62 29.79 20.36
CA VAL A 103 3.52 28.97 19.15
C VAL A 103 4.89 28.79 18.52
N THR A 104 5.25 27.58 18.11
CA THR A 104 6.57 27.32 17.52
C THR A 104 6.54 26.20 16.49
N SER A 105 7.63 25.98 15.77
CA SER A 105 7.83 24.78 14.95
C SER A 105 8.38 23.63 15.79
N LEU A 106 8.37 22.42 15.23
CA LEU A 106 9.03 21.27 15.86
C LEU A 106 10.49 21.55 16.26
N ARG A 107 11.28 22.22 15.42
CA ARG A 107 12.68 22.58 15.76
C ARG A 107 12.76 23.64 16.86
N GLY A 108 11.81 24.56 16.91
CA GLY A 108 11.75 25.57 17.97
C GLY A 108 11.31 24.98 19.30
N ALA A 109 10.44 23.97 19.30
CA ALA A 109 10.09 23.20 20.50
C ALA A 109 11.33 22.51 21.10
N ASP A 110 12.15 21.85 20.27
CA ASP A 110 13.41 21.25 20.70
C ASP A 110 14.38 22.29 21.30
N ALA A 111 14.50 23.47 20.66
CA ALA A 111 15.34 24.56 21.16
C ALA A 111 14.86 25.12 22.51
N LEU A 112 13.55 25.30 22.68
CA LEU A 112 12.93 25.81 23.90
C LEU A 112 13.01 24.81 25.06
N ALA A 113 12.92 23.51 24.77
CA ALA A 113 13.09 22.45 25.76
C ALA A 113 14.47 22.48 26.42
N GLY A 114 15.53 22.83 25.67
CA GLY A 114 16.87 23.04 26.23
C GLY A 114 16.95 24.16 27.27
N TYR A 115 15.97 25.06 27.28
CA TYR A 115 15.81 26.10 28.29
C TYR A 115 14.71 25.77 29.32
N GLY A 116 14.03 24.64 29.23
CA GLY A 116 12.91 24.30 30.13
C GLY A 116 11.67 25.15 29.90
N ILE A 117 11.42 25.58 28.65
CA ILE A 117 10.25 26.36 28.25
C ILE A 117 9.38 25.48 27.39
N GLU A 118 8.12 25.28 27.78
CA GLU A 118 7.18 24.47 27.00
C GLU A 118 6.30 25.37 26.11
N PRO A 119 6.13 25.03 24.82
CA PRO A 119 5.22 25.71 23.92
C PRO A 119 3.75 25.36 24.19
N ASP A 120 2.83 26.27 23.88
CA ASP A 120 1.39 26.00 23.89
C ASP A 120 0.92 25.35 22.58
N LEU A 121 1.57 25.65 21.45
CA LEU A 121 1.26 25.05 20.15
C LEU A 121 2.54 24.78 19.34
N VAL A 122 2.65 23.57 18.80
CA VAL A 122 3.73 23.14 17.90
C VAL A 122 3.16 22.88 16.51
N LEU A 123 3.67 23.62 15.53
CA LEU A 123 3.31 23.47 14.12
C LEU A 123 4.24 22.49 13.42
N ILE A 124 3.63 21.51 12.74
CA ILE A 124 4.28 20.53 11.89
C ILE A 124 3.82 20.78 10.46
N GLU A 125 4.76 21.27 9.66
CA GLU A 125 4.59 21.54 8.24
C GLU A 125 5.66 20.77 7.46
N HIS A 126 5.24 20.06 6.43
CA HIS A 126 6.07 19.35 5.47
C HIS A 126 5.97 20.06 4.12
N GLN A 127 7.07 20.23 3.41
CA GLN A 127 7.07 20.84 2.07
C GLN A 127 6.53 19.86 1.02
N SER A 128 6.73 18.55 1.23
CA SER A 128 6.26 17.49 0.33
C SER A 128 5.80 16.24 1.09
N CYS A 129 5.06 15.35 0.42
CA CYS A 129 4.68 14.07 0.99
C CYS A 129 5.89 13.15 1.22
N LEU A 130 6.91 13.23 0.35
CA LEU A 130 8.17 12.52 0.54
C LEU A 130 8.88 12.97 1.82
N GLU A 131 8.89 14.27 2.11
CA GLU A 131 9.45 14.77 3.37
C GLU A 131 8.65 14.31 4.59
N ALA A 132 7.32 14.20 4.46
CA ALA A 132 6.47 13.66 5.52
C ALA A 132 6.78 12.18 5.78
N GLU A 133 6.99 11.39 4.72
CA GLU A 133 7.36 9.98 4.82
C GLU A 133 8.79 9.78 5.35
N LEU A 134 9.76 10.57 4.88
CA LEU A 134 11.14 10.55 5.39
C LEU A 134 11.20 10.99 6.84
N SER A 135 10.48 12.05 7.23
CA SER A 135 10.37 12.49 8.62
C SER A 135 9.75 11.41 9.50
N ALA A 136 8.73 10.69 9.00
CA ALA A 136 8.15 9.55 9.69
C ALA A 136 9.16 8.40 9.87
N ARG A 137 10.03 8.15 8.88
CA ARG A 137 11.06 7.09 8.94
C ARG A 137 12.24 7.47 9.84
N GLU A 138 12.71 8.71 9.79
CA GLU A 138 13.89 9.18 10.54
C GLU A 138 13.58 9.53 12.00
N ARG A 139 12.34 9.96 12.31
CA ARG A 139 11.96 10.46 13.65
C ARG A 139 10.97 9.58 14.40
N ALA A 140 10.67 8.37 13.90
CA ALA A 140 9.82 7.34 14.53
C ALA A 140 10.14 6.95 15.99
N GLY A 141 11.16 7.56 16.61
CA GLY A 141 11.52 7.33 18.02
C GLY A 141 11.95 8.57 18.80
N ARG A 142 11.67 9.80 18.32
CA ARG A 142 12.18 11.04 18.98
C ARG A 142 11.19 12.19 19.14
N LEU A 143 9.91 12.04 18.78
CA LEU A 143 8.94 13.12 19.02
C LEU A 143 8.53 13.18 20.51
N CYS A 144 9.28 13.91 21.32
CA CYS A 144 8.89 14.27 22.69
C CYS A 144 8.30 15.68 22.70
N VAL A 145 7.03 15.83 22.31
CA VAL A 145 6.34 17.11 22.44
C VAL A 145 5.86 17.24 23.89
N GLY A 146 6.28 18.32 24.57
CA GLY A 146 5.84 18.68 25.92
C GLY A 146 4.34 18.99 25.99
N SER A 147 3.86 19.61 27.07
CA SER A 147 2.41 19.78 27.34
C SER A 147 1.62 20.67 26.36
N GLY A 148 2.16 21.03 25.20
CA GLY A 148 1.52 21.84 24.16
C GLY A 148 0.61 21.06 23.19
N TRP A 149 -0.19 21.80 22.43
CA TRP A 149 -0.99 21.33 21.31
C TRP A 149 -0.14 21.13 20.06
N MET A 150 -0.56 20.27 19.14
CA MET A 150 0.12 20.02 17.87
C MET A 150 -0.79 20.39 16.70
N ALA A 151 -0.41 21.39 15.90
CA ALA A 151 -1.05 21.75 14.65
C ALA A 151 -0.31 21.08 13.49
N ILE A 152 -0.99 20.23 12.72
CA ILE A 152 -0.32 19.31 11.80
C ILE A 152 -0.97 19.36 10.41
N GLU A 153 -0.18 19.32 9.36
CA GLU A 153 -0.70 19.24 8.00
C GLU A 153 -1.48 17.94 7.71
N PRO A 154 -2.53 17.99 6.85
CA PRO A 154 -3.35 16.83 6.50
C PRO A 154 -2.58 15.63 5.90
N LYS A 155 -1.44 15.90 5.24
CA LYS A 155 -0.59 14.88 4.60
C LYS A 155 0.34 14.14 5.57
N THR A 156 0.29 14.45 6.86
CA THR A 156 1.19 13.85 7.86
C THR A 156 0.83 12.38 8.11
N PRO A 157 1.79 11.44 7.99
CA PRO A 157 1.54 10.02 8.19
C PRO A 157 0.90 9.68 9.54
N PRO A 158 -0.10 8.76 9.59
CA PRO A 158 -0.78 8.38 10.83
C PRO A 158 0.15 7.88 11.94
N SER A 159 1.28 7.29 11.55
CA SER A 159 2.31 6.79 12.45
C SER A 159 2.97 7.89 13.30
N LEU A 160 3.03 9.13 12.81
CA LEU A 160 3.57 10.26 13.57
C LEU A 160 2.63 10.74 14.68
N PHE A 161 1.33 10.40 14.63
CA PHE A 161 0.37 10.70 15.68
C PHE A 161 0.36 9.67 16.81
N ALA A 162 1.03 8.52 16.66
CA ALA A 162 1.00 7.43 17.65
C ALA A 162 1.52 7.84 19.04
N HIS A 163 2.28 8.93 19.11
CA HIS A 163 2.83 9.50 20.34
C HIS A 163 2.16 10.81 20.77
N ALA A 164 1.21 11.32 19.99
CA ALA A 164 0.47 12.53 20.33
C ALA A 164 -0.73 12.17 21.24
N ARG A 165 -0.99 12.99 22.26
CA ARG A 165 -2.12 12.76 23.17
C ARG A 165 -3.44 13.08 22.44
N ALA A 166 -4.46 12.24 22.63
CA ALA A 166 -5.82 12.51 22.16
C ALA A 166 -6.31 13.86 22.75
N GLY A 167 -6.94 14.69 21.91
CA GLY A 167 -7.30 16.05 22.33
C GLY A 167 -6.10 16.95 22.61
N ARG A 168 -4.93 16.67 22.00
CA ARG A 168 -3.78 17.59 21.89
C ARG A 168 -3.32 17.77 20.43
N VAL A 169 -4.08 17.23 19.47
CA VAL A 169 -3.80 17.30 18.04
C VAL A 169 -4.92 18.08 17.34
N PHE A 170 -4.52 18.99 16.47
CA PHE A 170 -5.38 19.83 15.64
C PHE A 170 -4.88 19.76 14.19
N ILE A 171 -5.79 19.48 13.26
CA ILE A 171 -5.50 19.55 11.82
C ILE A 171 -6.34 20.70 11.24
N PRO A 172 -5.72 21.79 10.76
CA PRO A 172 -6.46 22.92 10.20
C PRO A 172 -7.06 22.58 8.83
N GLU A 173 -8.29 23.06 8.58
CA GLU A 173 -9.08 22.74 7.37
C GLU A 173 -8.52 23.37 6.07
N ILE A 174 -7.80 24.50 6.14
CA ILE A 174 -7.58 25.39 4.97
C ILE A 174 -6.09 25.70 4.71
N TRP A 175 -5.18 24.76 4.94
CA TRP A 175 -3.75 25.08 4.95
C TRP A 175 -2.91 24.22 4.03
N LEU A 176 -2.53 24.81 2.90
CA LEU A 176 -1.41 24.32 2.08
C LEU A 176 -0.14 24.88 2.71
N GLY A 177 0.65 24.04 3.35
CA GLY A 177 1.97 24.45 3.80
C GLY A 177 2.91 24.64 2.63
N TRP A 178 3.67 25.73 2.71
CA TRP A 178 4.68 26.15 1.74
C TRP A 178 6.09 25.94 2.28
N GLY A 179 6.23 25.31 3.46
CA GLY A 179 7.48 25.27 4.20
C GLY A 179 7.82 26.60 4.88
N LEU A 180 6.80 27.42 5.14
CA LEU A 180 6.91 28.78 5.69
C LEU A 180 6.16 28.90 7.00
N TRP A 181 6.45 27.96 7.91
CA TRP A 181 5.73 27.75 9.16
C TRP A 181 5.48 29.00 10.02
N PRO A 182 6.33 30.06 10.03
CA PRO A 182 6.01 31.25 10.82
C PRO A 182 4.79 31.99 10.27
N ALA A 183 4.65 32.10 8.95
CA ALA A 183 3.44 32.64 8.34
C ALA A 183 2.24 31.71 8.60
N THR A 184 2.49 30.39 8.65
CA THR A 184 1.50 29.39 9.03
C THR A 184 1.00 29.57 10.45
N ALA A 185 1.90 29.85 11.38
CA ALA A 185 1.57 30.16 12.77
C ALA A 185 0.72 31.42 12.87
N VAL A 186 1.10 32.48 12.16
CA VAL A 186 0.41 33.77 12.20
C VAL A 186 -1.02 33.65 11.67
N ALA A 187 -1.24 33.05 10.49
CA ALA A 187 -2.62 32.94 10.02
C ALA A 187 -3.42 31.88 10.80
N THR A 188 -2.79 30.87 11.42
CA THR A 188 -3.51 29.91 12.30
C THR A 188 -4.03 30.65 13.54
N ALA A 189 -3.20 31.51 14.12
CA ALA A 189 -3.57 32.44 15.17
C ALA A 189 -4.74 33.36 14.77
N LEU A 190 -4.68 33.97 13.57
CA LEU A 190 -5.75 34.82 13.06
C LEU A 190 -7.08 34.05 12.89
N GLY A 191 -7.03 32.85 12.30
CA GLY A 191 -8.20 31.98 12.15
C GLY A 191 -8.79 31.50 13.48
N ALA A 192 -7.98 31.47 14.53
CA ALA A 192 -8.38 31.16 15.90
C ALA A 192 -8.92 32.37 16.68
N GLY A 193 -8.98 33.56 16.07
CA GLY A 193 -9.54 34.79 16.67
C GLY A 193 -8.52 35.68 17.39
N ALA A 194 -7.22 35.48 17.16
CA ALA A 194 -6.19 36.31 17.76
C ALA A 194 -6.25 37.75 17.28
N THR A 195 -6.09 38.71 18.19
CA THR A 195 -6.05 40.15 17.88
C THR A 195 -4.69 40.79 18.15
N CYS A 196 -3.74 40.03 18.72
CA CYS A 196 -2.37 40.47 18.97
C CYS A 196 -1.39 39.32 18.71
N ILE A 197 -0.42 39.52 17.82
CA ILE A 197 0.54 38.49 17.38
C ILE A 197 1.96 39.06 17.41
N GLY A 198 2.85 38.36 18.09
CA GLY A 198 4.28 38.68 18.20
C GLY A 198 5.17 37.67 17.47
N LEU A 199 6.33 38.11 17.00
CA LEU A 199 7.38 37.25 16.44
C LEU A 199 8.69 37.40 17.21
N LEU A 200 9.30 36.29 17.61
CA LEU A 200 10.59 36.24 18.28
C LEU A 200 11.44 35.10 17.70
N GLY A 201 12.76 35.28 17.51
CA GLY A 201 13.60 34.23 16.91
C GLY A 201 13.29 33.93 15.44
N ILE A 202 12.55 34.83 14.76
CA ILE A 202 12.26 34.78 13.32
C ILE A 202 13.11 35.85 12.64
N ASP A 203 14.39 35.53 12.45
CA ASP A 203 15.39 36.47 11.96
C ASP A 203 15.54 36.31 10.44
N LEU A 204 15.05 37.30 9.67
CA LEU A 204 14.99 37.24 8.20
C LEU A 204 16.25 37.79 7.51
N GLY A 205 17.27 38.16 8.29
CA GLY A 205 18.48 38.86 7.86
C GLY A 205 19.05 39.73 8.98
N ASP A 206 20.01 40.59 8.65
CA ASP A 206 20.66 41.51 9.58
C ASP A 206 20.07 42.93 9.49
N ALA A 207 20.67 43.89 10.20
CA ALA A 207 20.26 45.30 10.15
C ALA A 207 20.35 45.92 8.74
N GLY A 208 21.10 45.31 7.81
CA GLY A 208 21.29 45.75 6.43
C GLY A 208 20.18 45.29 5.47
N GLY A 209 19.34 44.32 5.86
CA GLY A 209 18.14 43.94 5.11
C GLY A 209 17.81 42.45 5.11
N VAL A 210 16.70 42.10 4.45
CA VAL A 210 16.22 40.71 4.35
C VAL A 210 17.11 39.91 3.40
N THR A 211 17.67 38.80 3.91
CA THR A 211 18.46 37.85 3.11
C THR A 211 17.61 37.28 1.96
N PRO A 212 18.14 37.10 0.74
CA PRO A 212 17.35 36.64 -0.41
C PRO A 212 16.51 35.37 -0.16
N ALA A 213 17.04 34.41 0.60
CA ALA A 213 16.35 33.17 0.96
C ALA A 213 15.05 33.39 1.78
N PHE A 214 14.96 34.50 2.53
CA PHE A 214 13.81 34.81 3.38
C PHE A 214 12.83 35.82 2.77
N ARG A 215 13.07 36.30 1.55
CA ARG A 215 12.17 37.23 0.85
C ARG A 215 10.73 36.72 0.71
N PRO A 216 10.47 35.43 0.38
CA PRO A 216 9.10 34.91 0.33
C PRO A 216 8.38 35.00 1.68
N LEU A 217 9.07 34.65 2.76
CA LEU A 217 8.53 34.75 4.11
C LEU A 217 8.26 36.20 4.51
N ALA A 218 9.20 37.11 4.21
CA ALA A 218 9.04 38.55 4.49
C ALA A 218 7.83 39.14 3.75
N ALA A 219 7.61 38.74 2.50
CA ALA A 219 6.45 39.17 1.71
C ALA A 219 5.13 38.66 2.32
N LEU A 220 5.06 37.40 2.74
CA LEU A 220 3.87 36.86 3.40
C LEU A 220 3.57 37.53 4.74
N LEU A 221 4.59 37.74 5.58
CA LEU A 221 4.43 38.43 6.85
C LEU A 221 3.97 39.88 6.67
N SER A 222 4.43 40.54 5.60
CA SER A 222 3.95 41.87 5.21
C SER A 222 2.47 41.84 4.80
N VAL A 223 2.05 40.89 3.96
CA VAL A 223 0.62 40.77 3.58
C VAL A 223 -0.25 40.55 4.81
N LEU A 224 0.15 39.66 5.72
CA LEU A 224 -0.59 39.38 6.95
C LEU A 224 -0.71 40.61 7.85
N SER A 225 0.29 41.49 7.87
CA SER A 225 0.28 42.68 8.74
C SER A 225 -0.76 43.75 8.35
N HIS A 226 -1.36 43.64 7.15
CA HIS A 226 -2.37 44.58 6.68
C HIS A 226 -3.80 44.21 7.11
N ILE A 227 -3.97 43.09 7.84
CA ILE A 227 -5.28 42.68 8.34
C ILE A 227 -5.75 43.67 9.42
N PRO A 228 -6.90 44.35 9.22
CA PRO A 228 -7.35 45.40 10.11
C PRO A 228 -7.75 44.86 11.48
N GLY A 229 -7.52 45.65 12.54
CA GLY A 229 -7.89 45.30 13.90
C GLY A 229 -6.94 44.34 14.63
N ILE A 230 -5.81 44.01 14.00
CA ILE A 230 -4.79 43.13 14.58
C ILE A 230 -3.52 43.92 14.91
N THR A 231 -2.96 43.68 16.09
CA THR A 231 -1.66 44.23 16.48
C THR A 231 -0.56 43.24 16.14
N PHE A 232 0.37 43.63 15.26
CA PHE A 232 1.52 42.82 14.84
C PHE A 232 2.81 43.38 15.43
N VAL A 233 3.56 42.55 16.16
CA VAL A 233 4.74 42.98 16.93
C VAL A 233 6.00 42.17 16.59
N ASP A 234 7.09 42.85 16.24
CA ASP A 234 8.41 42.24 16.04
C ASP A 234 9.22 42.36 17.34
N CYS A 235 9.37 41.26 18.07
CA CYS A 235 10.10 41.19 19.34
C CYS A 235 11.61 40.92 19.17
N GLY A 236 12.10 40.81 17.92
CA GLY A 236 13.53 40.63 17.63
C GLY A 236 14.27 41.97 17.50
N GLU A 237 15.27 42.21 18.33
CA GLU A 237 15.99 43.49 18.38
C GLU A 237 17.18 43.60 17.39
N SER A 238 17.72 42.47 16.92
CA SER A 238 19.01 42.41 16.19
C SER A 238 18.92 41.99 14.71
N ALA A 239 17.72 41.69 14.20
CA ALA A 239 17.50 41.23 12.83
C ALA A 239 16.85 42.28 11.93
N ALA A 240 16.76 41.99 10.62
CA ALA A 240 16.03 42.81 9.65
C ALA A 240 14.59 43.09 10.13
N PRO A 241 14.11 44.35 10.08
CA PRO A 241 12.73 44.68 10.44
C PRO A 241 11.74 43.99 9.51
N LYS A 242 10.65 43.50 10.10
CA LYS A 242 9.58 42.83 9.37
C LYS A 242 8.63 43.90 8.83
N PRO A 243 8.45 44.01 7.50
CA PRO A 243 7.63 45.07 6.91
C PRO A 243 6.21 45.02 7.47
N GLY A 244 5.71 46.17 7.97
CA GLY A 244 4.36 46.30 8.53
C GLY A 244 4.18 45.80 9.97
N TRP A 245 5.23 45.29 10.61
CA TRP A 245 5.22 44.88 12.02
C TRP A 245 5.83 45.97 12.91
N SER A 246 5.22 46.24 14.05
CA SER A 246 5.75 47.21 15.02
C SER A 246 6.89 46.60 15.83
N ARG A 247 8.11 47.11 15.74
CA ARG A 247 9.23 46.61 16.55
C ARG A 247 9.12 47.10 18.00
N ARG A 248 9.05 46.18 18.96
CA ARG A 248 8.99 46.46 20.41
C ARG A 248 9.63 45.32 21.20
N PRO A 249 10.35 45.61 22.30
CA PRO A 249 10.85 44.57 23.19
C PRO A 249 9.72 43.73 23.78
N LEU A 250 9.97 42.46 24.08
CA LEU A 250 8.97 41.57 24.70
C LEU A 250 8.43 42.16 26.02
N SER A 251 9.23 42.94 26.75
CA SER A 251 8.84 43.65 27.97
C SER A 251 7.68 44.62 27.79
N GLU A 252 7.57 45.24 26.61
CA GLU A 252 6.61 46.29 26.29
C GLU A 252 5.35 45.75 25.59
N CYS A 253 5.38 44.48 25.18
CA CYS A 253 4.28 43.84 24.45
C CYS A 253 3.17 43.32 25.38
N VAL A 254 3.38 43.34 26.70
CA VAL A 254 2.71 42.44 27.63
C VAL A 254 2.23 43.16 28.90
N THR A 255 0.92 43.38 29.05
CA THR A 255 0.33 44.05 30.23
C THR A 255 -0.71 43.22 30.99
N LYS A 256 -1.21 42.12 30.41
CA LYS A 256 -2.26 41.26 30.99
C LYS A 256 -1.82 39.80 30.97
N ARG A 257 -2.00 39.07 32.08
CA ARG A 257 -1.79 37.62 32.12
C ARG A 257 -2.85 36.92 31.27
N VAL A 258 -2.42 35.86 30.59
CA VAL A 258 -3.34 34.93 29.92
C VAL A 258 -4.01 34.11 31.02
N THR A 259 -5.35 34.16 31.09
CA THR A 259 -6.14 33.52 32.15
C THR A 259 -6.83 32.24 31.70
N SER A 260 -6.79 31.94 30.40
CA SER A 260 -7.55 30.86 29.77
C SER A 260 -6.62 30.05 28.87
N GLU A 261 -6.75 28.73 28.91
CA GLU A 261 -6.01 27.83 28.03
C GLU A 261 -6.58 27.89 26.61
N ALA A 262 -5.72 27.73 25.60
CA ALA A 262 -6.19 27.47 24.24
C ALA A 262 -6.95 26.14 24.22
N THR A 263 -8.14 26.13 23.63
CA THR A 263 -8.99 24.94 23.55
C THR A 263 -9.11 24.47 22.12
N VAL A 264 -9.18 23.16 21.93
CA VAL A 264 -9.52 22.57 20.63
C VAL A 264 -10.90 21.96 20.73
N ASP A 265 -11.80 22.51 19.92
CA ASP A 265 -13.14 21.97 19.77
C ASP A 265 -13.11 20.89 18.69
N LEU A 266 -13.21 19.63 19.12
CA LEU A 266 -13.26 18.46 18.20
C LEU A 266 -14.65 18.27 17.59
N THR A 267 -15.67 19.02 18.03
CA THR A 267 -17.06 18.92 17.55
C THR A 267 -17.38 19.91 16.42
N ASP A 268 -16.50 20.90 16.20
CA ASP A 268 -16.66 22.00 15.24
C ASP A 268 -16.02 21.71 13.85
N GLY A 269 -15.53 20.49 13.62
CA GLY A 269 -14.97 20.08 12.33
C GLY A 269 -16.07 19.74 11.32
N PRO A 270 -15.87 19.95 9.99
CA PRO A 270 -16.84 19.53 9.00
C PRO A 270 -17.09 18.03 9.15
N THR A 271 -18.35 17.69 9.34
CA THR A 271 -18.80 16.30 9.48
C THR A 271 -18.40 15.53 8.23
N ALA A 272 -18.38 14.20 8.30
CA ALA A 272 -18.20 13.39 7.10
C ALA A 272 -19.21 13.80 6.00
N ASP A 273 -20.43 14.16 6.41
CA ASP A 273 -21.50 14.63 5.53
C ASP A 273 -21.19 15.99 4.88
N ASP A 274 -20.65 16.96 5.61
CA ASP A 274 -20.28 18.28 5.05
C ASP A 274 -19.18 18.16 3.99
N ARG A 275 -18.22 17.24 4.20
CA ARG A 275 -17.14 16.99 3.23
C ARG A 275 -17.67 16.34 1.96
N LEU A 276 -18.55 15.35 2.11
CA LEU A 276 -19.20 14.67 0.99
C LEU A 276 -20.05 15.64 0.16
N VAL A 277 -20.77 16.56 0.83
CA VAL A 277 -21.53 17.63 0.17
C VAL A 277 -20.60 18.52 -0.66
N ARG A 278 -19.47 18.98 -0.08
CA ARG A 278 -18.50 19.78 -0.83
C ARG A 278 -17.85 19.04 -2.00
N GLU A 279 -17.47 17.77 -1.82
CA GLU A 279 -16.91 16.93 -2.89
C GLU A 279 -17.90 16.75 -4.05
N ARG A 280 -19.18 16.51 -3.72
CA ARG A 280 -20.26 16.40 -4.71
C ARG A 280 -20.51 17.70 -5.46
N ASP A 281 -20.66 18.81 -4.74
CA ASP A 281 -20.98 20.11 -5.34
C ASP A 281 -19.84 20.58 -6.27
N SER A 282 -18.59 20.35 -5.88
CA SER A 282 -17.41 20.60 -6.72
C SER A 282 -17.35 19.71 -7.96
N LEU A 283 -17.68 18.42 -7.83
CA LEU A 283 -17.74 17.48 -8.96
C LEU A 283 -18.86 17.85 -9.95
N GLU A 284 -20.01 18.29 -9.45
CA GLU A 284 -21.10 18.81 -10.29
C GLU A 284 -20.68 20.07 -11.05
N ALA A 285 -19.96 20.99 -10.41
CA ALA A 285 -19.43 22.19 -11.07
C ALA A 285 -18.39 21.86 -12.17
N LEU A 286 -17.66 20.75 -12.02
CA LEU A 286 -16.67 20.27 -13.00
C LEU A 286 -17.28 19.39 -14.11
N ARG A 287 -18.51 18.90 -13.92
CA ARG A 287 -19.18 17.93 -14.82
C ARG A 287 -19.19 18.34 -16.30
N PRO A 288 -19.48 19.61 -16.69
CA PRO A 288 -19.43 20.02 -18.10
C PRO A 288 -18.03 19.86 -18.72
N ARG A 289 -16.97 20.15 -17.94
CA ARG A 289 -15.58 20.09 -18.39
C ARG A 289 -15.11 18.63 -18.51
N VAL A 290 -15.52 17.77 -17.57
CA VAL A 290 -15.27 16.32 -17.64
C VAL A 290 -15.97 15.71 -18.86
N ALA A 291 -17.19 16.16 -19.18
CA ALA A 291 -17.90 15.71 -20.37
C ALA A 291 -17.17 16.09 -21.68
N ASN A 292 -16.68 17.33 -21.79
CA ASN A 292 -15.87 17.77 -22.93
C ASN A 292 -14.56 16.95 -23.04
N ALA A 293 -13.90 16.68 -21.92
CA ALA A 293 -12.71 15.84 -21.88
C ALA A 293 -12.99 14.40 -22.37
N ARG A 294 -14.10 13.78 -21.95
CA ARG A 294 -14.52 12.45 -22.43
C ARG A 294 -14.78 12.44 -23.94
N GLN A 295 -15.46 13.46 -24.47
CA GLN A 295 -15.68 13.56 -25.92
C GLN A 295 -14.36 13.69 -26.70
N GLY A 296 -13.42 14.48 -26.18
CA GLY A 296 -12.08 14.61 -26.77
C GLY A 296 -11.32 13.28 -26.83
N LEU A 297 -11.36 12.48 -25.76
CA LEU A 297 -10.73 11.16 -25.71
C LEU A 297 -11.38 10.19 -26.70
N LEU A 298 -12.72 10.14 -26.77
CA LEU A 298 -13.45 9.27 -27.70
C LEU A 298 -13.14 9.61 -29.16
N GLN A 299 -13.05 10.90 -29.49
CA GLN A 299 -12.68 11.34 -30.83
C GLN A 299 -11.23 10.98 -31.19
N ALA A 300 -10.32 10.97 -30.21
CA ALA A 300 -8.94 10.56 -30.43
C ALA A 300 -8.74 9.05 -30.58
N GLN A 301 -9.62 8.23 -30.00
CA GLN A 301 -9.61 6.77 -30.09
C GLN A 301 -10.17 6.23 -31.44
N GLY A 302 -10.86 7.06 -32.23
CA GLY A 302 -11.58 6.69 -33.45
C GLY A 302 -10.75 6.38 -34.71
N GLY A 303 -9.41 6.33 -34.64
CA GLY A 303 -8.54 5.85 -35.72
C GLY A 303 -8.14 6.89 -36.77
N ALA A 304 -6.85 6.84 -37.16
CA ALA A 304 -6.09 7.75 -38.02
C ALA A 304 -5.72 9.11 -37.39
N SER A 305 -4.51 9.58 -37.69
CA SER A 305 -3.95 10.93 -37.44
C SER A 305 -5.02 11.94 -37.00
N VAL A 306 -5.13 12.21 -35.70
CA VAL A 306 -6.14 13.14 -35.19
C VAL A 306 -5.88 14.50 -35.84
N ALA A 307 -6.81 14.96 -36.68
CA ALA A 307 -6.66 16.23 -37.37
C ALA A 307 -6.52 17.35 -36.32
N SER A 308 -5.51 18.22 -36.49
CA SER A 308 -5.28 19.35 -35.57
C SER A 308 -6.53 20.22 -35.37
N SER A 309 -7.46 20.24 -36.32
CA SER A 309 -8.74 20.94 -36.23
C SER A 309 -9.67 20.43 -35.13
N THR A 310 -9.56 19.17 -34.71
CA THR A 310 -10.43 18.54 -33.70
C THR A 310 -9.88 18.70 -32.29
N LEU A 311 -8.57 18.56 -32.11
CA LEU A 311 -7.93 18.73 -30.80
C LEU A 311 -7.67 20.19 -30.43
N ARG A 312 -7.55 21.09 -31.42
CA ARG A 312 -7.24 22.51 -31.17
C ARG A 312 -8.30 23.21 -30.31
N PRO A 313 -9.62 23.10 -30.55
CA PRO A 313 -10.62 23.74 -29.70
C PRO A 313 -10.59 23.26 -28.25
N LEU A 314 -10.34 21.97 -28.04
CA LEU A 314 -10.24 21.36 -26.72
C LEU A 314 -8.93 21.78 -26.02
N LEU A 315 -7.83 21.84 -26.76
CA LEU A 315 -6.57 22.40 -26.28
C LEU A 315 -6.71 23.86 -25.87
N ASP A 316 -7.38 24.69 -26.69
CA ASP A 316 -7.70 26.09 -26.37
C ASP A 316 -8.57 26.20 -25.11
N GLU A 317 -9.46 25.23 -24.87
CA GLU A 317 -10.27 25.15 -23.66
C GLU A 317 -9.44 24.77 -22.42
N VAL A 318 -8.62 23.72 -22.51
CA VAL A 318 -7.73 23.26 -21.43
C VAL A 318 -6.71 24.34 -21.05
N LEU A 319 -6.16 25.06 -22.02
CA LEU A 319 -5.24 26.18 -21.77
C LEU A 319 -5.96 27.34 -21.08
N ARG A 320 -7.19 27.68 -21.49
CA ARG A 320 -8.02 28.67 -20.79
C ARG A 320 -8.34 28.29 -19.35
N TRP A 321 -8.53 27.00 -19.04
CA TRP A 321 -8.65 26.55 -17.65
C TRP A 321 -7.38 26.81 -16.84
N GLY A 322 -6.21 26.74 -17.48
CA GLY A 322 -4.92 27.08 -16.86
C GLY A 322 -4.80 28.56 -16.49
N ASP A 323 -5.53 29.44 -17.17
CA ASP A 323 -5.57 30.88 -16.88
C ASP A 323 -6.61 31.23 -15.79
N ASP A 324 -7.61 30.36 -15.56
CA ASP A 324 -8.66 30.54 -14.56
C ASP A 324 -8.24 29.96 -13.20
N SER A 325 -7.87 30.83 -12.25
CA SER A 325 -7.39 30.42 -10.91
C SER A 325 -8.41 29.63 -10.10
N ALA A 326 -9.71 29.90 -10.25
CA ALA A 326 -10.76 29.19 -9.51
C ALA A 326 -10.96 27.77 -10.05
N VAL A 327 -10.92 27.61 -11.38
CA VAL A 327 -11.01 26.29 -12.03
C VAL A 327 -9.78 25.44 -11.67
N ARG A 328 -8.57 26.02 -11.70
CA ARG A 328 -7.36 25.30 -11.29
C ARG A 328 -7.47 24.78 -9.87
N HIS A 329 -7.84 25.65 -8.93
CA HIS A 329 -7.98 25.29 -7.52
C HIS A 329 -8.99 24.14 -7.33
N THR A 330 -10.15 24.23 -7.97
CA THR A 330 -11.21 23.22 -7.85
C THR A 330 -10.77 21.86 -8.43
N LEU A 331 -10.13 21.86 -9.61
CA LEU A 331 -9.58 20.64 -10.23
C LEU A 331 -8.52 19.96 -9.36
N GLN A 332 -7.71 20.77 -8.70
CA GLN A 332 -6.56 20.33 -7.92
C GLN A 332 -6.94 19.80 -6.54
N GLU A 333 -7.83 20.51 -5.84
CA GLU A 333 -8.29 20.10 -4.52
C GLU A 333 -9.32 18.96 -4.57
N THR A 334 -10.19 18.96 -5.57
CA THR A 334 -11.31 17.99 -5.65
C THR A 334 -10.90 16.70 -6.37
N LEU A 335 -10.23 16.82 -7.52
CA LEU A 335 -9.87 15.65 -8.35
C LEU A 335 -8.42 15.22 -8.19
N GLY A 336 -7.58 15.99 -7.47
CA GLY A 336 -6.18 15.63 -7.25
C GLY A 336 -5.39 15.43 -8.54
N LEU A 337 -5.62 16.28 -9.54
CA LEU A 337 -5.00 16.16 -10.87
C LEU A 337 -3.53 16.55 -10.82
N SER A 338 -2.68 15.69 -11.40
CA SER A 338 -1.22 15.82 -11.31
C SER A 338 -0.51 16.20 -12.60
N PHE A 339 -1.19 16.02 -13.73
CA PHE A 339 -0.66 16.15 -15.07
C PHE A 339 -1.07 17.48 -15.70
N LEU A 340 -2.30 17.97 -15.48
CA LEU A 340 -2.78 19.24 -16.03
C LEU A 340 -1.89 20.44 -15.67
N PRO A 341 -1.42 20.59 -14.42
CA PRO A 341 -0.56 21.72 -14.11
C PRO A 341 0.87 21.55 -14.62
N ARG A 342 1.33 20.32 -14.87
CA ARG A 342 2.52 20.03 -15.68
C ARG A 342 2.34 20.40 -17.14
N PHE A 343 1.18 20.09 -17.69
CA PHE A 343 0.80 20.41 -19.06
C PHE A 343 0.79 21.93 -19.29
N TRP A 344 0.20 22.71 -18.36
CA TRP A 344 0.20 24.17 -18.42
C TRP A 344 1.61 24.80 -18.31
N ARG A 345 2.57 24.09 -17.68
CA ARG A 345 3.98 24.55 -17.58
C ARG A 345 4.77 24.41 -18.88
N THR A 346 4.26 23.72 -19.90
CA THR A 346 5.10 23.34 -21.04
C THR A 346 5.58 24.51 -21.90
N GLY A 347 5.08 25.74 -21.76
CA GLY A 347 5.64 26.94 -22.40
C GLY A 347 5.64 26.92 -23.94
N ILE A 348 5.15 25.84 -24.56
CA ILE A 348 5.12 25.63 -26.00
C ILE A 348 4.07 26.56 -26.60
N ASP A 349 4.49 27.43 -27.53
CA ASP A 349 3.56 28.21 -28.35
C ASP A 349 2.84 27.28 -29.33
N TYR A 350 1.66 26.81 -28.93
CA TYR A 350 0.83 25.89 -29.70
C TYR A 350 0.40 26.45 -31.07
N ARG A 351 0.51 27.77 -31.27
CA ARG A 351 0.26 28.41 -32.58
C ARG A 351 1.32 28.04 -33.60
N GLN A 352 2.52 27.66 -33.15
CA GLN A 352 3.66 27.31 -34.00
C GLN A 352 3.83 25.79 -34.16
N HIS A 353 3.48 24.99 -33.15
CA HIS A 353 3.77 23.54 -33.12
C HIS A 353 2.61 22.65 -32.63
N PRO A 354 1.42 22.69 -33.27
CA PRO A 354 0.22 21.96 -32.80
C PRO A 354 0.38 20.43 -32.80
N ALA A 355 1.24 19.87 -33.65
CA ALA A 355 1.47 18.43 -33.75
C ALA A 355 2.30 17.82 -32.60
N HIS A 356 2.89 18.63 -31.72
CA HIS A 356 3.71 18.14 -30.61
C HIS A 356 2.95 18.08 -29.27
N LEU A 357 1.78 18.71 -29.20
CA LEU A 357 1.01 18.85 -27.96
C LEU A 357 -0.13 17.83 -27.81
N TRP A 358 -0.48 17.09 -28.87
CA TRP A 358 -1.61 16.15 -28.80
C TRP A 358 -1.40 15.05 -27.76
N ARG A 359 -0.21 14.42 -27.68
CA ARG A 359 0.08 13.36 -26.70
C ARG A 359 -0.06 13.85 -25.26
N PRO A 360 0.61 14.96 -24.85
CA PRO A 360 0.39 15.53 -23.53
C PRO A 360 -1.07 15.92 -23.28
N THR A 361 -1.77 16.46 -24.29
CA THR A 361 -3.18 16.84 -24.14
C THR A 361 -4.05 15.62 -23.83
N ILE A 362 -3.86 14.51 -24.55
CA ILE A 362 -4.59 13.25 -24.33
C ILE A 362 -4.37 12.73 -22.91
N LEU A 363 -3.11 12.69 -22.45
CA LEU A 363 -2.76 12.23 -21.09
C LEU A 363 -3.40 13.11 -20.00
N ALA A 364 -3.45 14.43 -20.21
CA ALA A 364 -4.09 15.36 -19.29
C ALA A 364 -5.61 15.13 -19.18
N LEU A 365 -6.25 14.88 -20.31
CA LEU A 365 -7.69 14.60 -20.38
C LEU A 365 -8.03 13.24 -19.78
N GLU A 366 -7.19 12.22 -20.03
CA GLU A 366 -7.34 10.89 -19.47
C GLU A 366 -7.27 10.90 -17.94
N GLU A 367 -6.30 11.62 -17.37
CA GLU A 367 -6.20 11.75 -15.92
C GLU A 367 -7.43 12.44 -15.33
N MET A 368 -7.88 13.54 -15.94
CA MET A 368 -9.06 14.28 -15.50
C MET A 368 -10.32 13.39 -15.47
N VAL A 369 -10.53 12.61 -16.53
CA VAL A 369 -11.68 11.69 -16.62
C VAL A 369 -11.54 10.54 -15.61
N SER A 370 -10.34 9.97 -15.45
CA SER A 370 -10.06 8.89 -14.51
C SER A 370 -10.35 9.30 -13.06
N GLN A 371 -9.86 10.45 -12.62
CA GLN A 371 -10.07 10.92 -11.25
C GLN A 371 -11.52 11.32 -10.99
N ALA A 372 -12.20 11.92 -11.97
CA ALA A 372 -13.63 12.22 -11.87
C ALA A 372 -14.46 10.93 -11.69
N ASN A 373 -14.18 9.87 -12.47
CA ASN A 373 -14.86 8.57 -12.33
C ASN A 373 -14.66 7.96 -10.93
N ALA A 374 -13.43 8.02 -10.40
CA ALA A 374 -13.13 7.49 -9.07
C ALA A 374 -13.91 8.22 -7.97
N LEU A 375 -14.03 9.55 -8.08
CA LEU A 375 -14.81 10.35 -7.13
C LEU A 375 -16.32 10.13 -7.28
N GLU A 376 -16.86 10.02 -8.51
CA GLU A 376 -18.26 9.67 -8.76
C GLU A 376 -18.62 8.30 -8.15
N ALA A 377 -17.72 7.31 -8.27
CA ALA A 377 -17.90 5.99 -7.66
C ALA A 377 -17.90 6.05 -6.13
N LYS A 378 -16.99 6.82 -5.54
CA LYS A 378 -16.94 7.06 -4.08
C LYS A 378 -18.25 7.69 -3.58
N LEU A 379 -18.74 8.74 -4.25
CA LEU A 379 -19.98 9.42 -3.85
C LEU A 379 -21.21 8.52 -4.02
N SER A 380 -21.29 7.78 -5.13
CA SER A 380 -22.39 6.83 -5.36
C SER A 380 -22.40 5.68 -4.35
N TYR A 381 -21.23 5.18 -3.94
CA TYR A 381 -21.09 4.22 -2.85
C TYR A 381 -21.62 4.80 -1.52
N VAL A 382 -21.26 6.03 -1.18
CA VAL A 382 -21.70 6.66 0.07
C VAL A 382 -23.20 6.98 0.07
N GLU A 383 -23.75 7.42 -1.06
CA GLU A 383 -25.19 7.69 -1.22
C GLU A 383 -26.03 6.42 -1.20
N SER A 384 -25.51 5.31 -1.73
CA SER A 384 -26.15 3.99 -1.66
C SER A 384 -25.96 3.29 -0.31
N ALA A 385 -24.93 3.66 0.44
CA ALA A 385 -24.68 3.19 1.81
C ALA A 385 -25.54 3.91 2.87
N ARG A 386 -26.13 5.08 2.55
CA ARG A 386 -27.13 5.72 3.42
C ARG A 386 -28.42 4.91 3.42
N PRO A 387 -28.88 4.42 4.58
CA PRO A 387 -30.13 3.66 4.66
C PRO A 387 -31.29 4.56 4.24
N LYS A 388 -32.00 4.21 3.16
CA LYS A 388 -33.30 4.79 2.85
C LYS A 388 -34.29 4.32 3.90
N GLY A 389 -34.46 5.11 4.95
CA GLY A 389 -35.51 5.01 5.96
C GLY A 389 -35.51 3.71 6.74
N ARG A 390 -35.08 3.77 8.01
CA ARG A 390 -35.54 2.79 9.00
C ARG A 390 -35.85 3.52 10.29
N SER A 391 -37.15 3.60 10.59
CA SER A 391 -37.68 3.77 11.94
C SER A 391 -37.16 2.64 12.83
N ASP A 392 -37.04 2.94 14.12
CA ASP A 392 -36.54 2.08 15.17
C ASP A 392 -37.16 0.67 15.22
N GLU A 393 -36.40 -0.23 15.86
CA GLU A 393 -36.73 -1.57 16.37
C GLU A 393 -36.44 -2.79 15.48
N GLY A 394 -35.68 -3.73 16.06
CA GLY A 394 -35.75 -5.17 15.78
C GLY A 394 -34.62 -5.80 14.95
N ASP A 395 -33.90 -6.72 15.60
CA ASP A 395 -33.14 -7.87 15.07
C ASP A 395 -31.64 -7.70 14.71
N GLU A 396 -30.80 -7.92 15.73
CA GLU A 396 -29.43 -8.43 15.63
C GLU A 396 -29.44 -9.93 15.29
N ALA A 397 -29.33 -10.30 14.01
CA ALA A 397 -28.80 -11.59 13.54
C ALA A 397 -28.89 -11.68 11.99
N ASP A 398 -28.14 -10.84 11.27
CA ASP A 398 -27.72 -11.07 9.87
C ASP A 398 -27.06 -9.78 9.34
N ALA A 399 -25.78 -9.59 9.64
CA ALA A 399 -24.99 -8.61 8.89
C ALA A 399 -24.78 -9.16 7.46
N PRO A 400 -25.23 -8.47 6.38
CA PRO A 400 -25.15 -9.04 5.05
C PRO A 400 -23.69 -9.19 4.61
N LEU A 401 -23.27 -10.42 4.28
CA LEU A 401 -22.00 -10.76 3.64
C LEU A 401 -21.74 -10.05 2.28
N SER A 402 -22.68 -9.22 1.81
CA SER A 402 -22.58 -8.44 0.56
C SER A 402 -21.83 -7.12 0.68
N ARG A 403 -21.37 -6.72 1.88
CA ARG A 403 -20.86 -5.35 2.17
C ARG A 403 -19.32 -5.20 2.31
N VAL A 404 -18.50 -6.21 1.97
CA VAL A 404 -17.05 -6.22 2.33
C VAL A 404 -16.08 -6.65 1.21
N LEU A 405 -16.54 -7.12 0.04
CA LEU A 405 -15.61 -7.63 -0.98
C LEU A 405 -15.09 -6.50 -1.90
N GLY A 406 -13.77 -6.25 -1.87
CA GLY A 406 -13.06 -5.61 -2.98
C GLY A 406 -13.05 -6.52 -4.22
N GLY A 407 -12.37 -6.15 -5.30
CA GLY A 407 -12.20 -7.07 -6.44
C GLY A 407 -11.29 -8.26 -6.12
N PRO A 408 -11.34 -9.34 -6.92
CA PRO A 408 -10.48 -10.50 -6.72
C PRO A 408 -9.02 -10.11 -6.96
N THR A 409 -8.16 -10.42 -5.97
CA THR A 409 -6.71 -10.17 -6.08
C THR A 409 -5.93 -11.42 -6.48
N VAL A 410 -6.54 -12.61 -6.36
CA VAL A 410 -5.93 -13.90 -6.73
C VAL A 410 -6.77 -14.60 -7.80
N LEU A 411 -6.13 -15.01 -8.90
CA LEU A 411 -6.75 -15.75 -9.99
C LEU A 411 -6.04 -17.08 -10.23
N VAL A 412 -6.79 -18.16 -10.37
CA VAL A 412 -6.28 -19.45 -10.86
C VAL A 412 -6.95 -19.79 -12.18
N MET A 413 -6.15 -20.03 -13.22
CA MET A 413 -6.64 -20.22 -14.59
C MET A 413 -5.93 -21.38 -15.28
N PRO A 414 -6.60 -22.52 -15.54
CA PRO A 414 -6.08 -23.53 -16.43
C PRO A 414 -6.14 -23.03 -17.88
N LEU A 415 -4.98 -22.99 -18.54
CA LEU A 415 -4.88 -22.52 -19.92
C LEU A 415 -5.22 -23.60 -20.96
N THR A 416 -5.21 -24.86 -20.55
CA THR A 416 -5.50 -26.04 -21.37
C THR A 416 -5.74 -27.24 -20.45
N TYR A 417 -6.48 -28.26 -20.89
CA TYR A 417 -6.53 -29.55 -20.21
C TYR A 417 -5.47 -30.54 -20.73
N ALA A 418 -4.84 -30.25 -21.88
CA ALA A 418 -3.80 -31.08 -22.46
C ALA A 418 -2.62 -31.23 -21.48
N CYS A 419 -2.25 -32.48 -21.21
CA CYS A 419 -1.10 -32.82 -20.39
C CYS A 419 -0.40 -34.04 -21.01
N ASN A 420 0.93 -34.01 -21.02
CA ASN A 420 1.75 -35.10 -21.54
C ASN A 420 2.17 -36.11 -20.45
N VAL A 421 1.54 -36.05 -19.28
CA VAL A 421 1.82 -36.89 -18.09
C VAL A 421 0.49 -37.42 -17.54
N GLN A 422 0.46 -38.69 -17.12
CA GLN A 422 -0.75 -39.42 -16.72
C GLN A 422 -0.68 -39.77 -15.23
N CYS A 423 -0.76 -38.75 -14.39
CA CYS A 423 -0.51 -38.91 -12.95
C CYS A 423 -1.62 -39.72 -12.24
N ALA A 424 -1.26 -40.49 -11.22
CA ALA A 424 -2.19 -41.32 -10.44
C ALA A 424 -3.29 -40.54 -9.69
N MET A 425 -3.06 -39.24 -9.45
CA MET A 425 -4.00 -38.36 -8.73
C MET A 425 -4.79 -37.41 -9.62
N CYS A 426 -4.65 -37.49 -10.94
CA CYS A 426 -5.21 -36.49 -11.85
C CYS A 426 -5.65 -37.11 -13.17
N THR A 427 -6.88 -36.84 -13.58
CA THR A 427 -7.45 -37.27 -14.86
C THR A 427 -7.63 -36.13 -15.85
N ILE A 428 -7.04 -34.96 -15.58
CA ILE A 428 -7.18 -33.78 -16.46
C ILE A 428 -6.82 -34.10 -17.93
N TRP A 429 -5.86 -35.01 -18.14
CA TRP A 429 -5.42 -35.48 -19.47
C TRP A 429 -6.48 -36.30 -20.23
N GLN A 430 -7.50 -36.81 -19.53
CA GLN A 430 -8.62 -37.55 -20.11
C GLN A 430 -9.80 -36.65 -20.47
N ARG A 431 -9.82 -35.40 -19.97
CA ARG A 431 -10.88 -34.45 -20.31
C ARG A 431 -10.79 -34.13 -21.79
N ASP A 432 -11.94 -34.06 -22.45
CA ASP A 432 -12.02 -33.47 -23.78
C ASP A 432 -11.35 -32.09 -23.70
N ASP A 433 -10.35 -31.84 -24.53
CA ASP A 433 -9.75 -30.52 -24.65
C ASP A 433 -10.66 -29.71 -25.58
N PRO A 434 -11.57 -28.85 -25.08
CA PRO A 434 -12.26 -27.91 -25.95
C PRO A 434 -11.17 -27.01 -26.51
N GLN A 435 -10.74 -27.28 -27.75
CA GLN A 435 -9.73 -26.57 -28.55
C GLN A 435 -8.98 -25.51 -27.73
N VAL A 436 -7.75 -25.83 -27.27
CA VAL A 436 -6.80 -24.91 -26.60
C VAL A 436 -7.29 -23.46 -26.66
N VAL A 437 -7.83 -22.97 -25.53
CA VAL A 437 -8.56 -21.70 -25.50
C VAL A 437 -7.79 -20.63 -26.26
N ALA A 438 -8.37 -20.10 -27.33
CA ALA A 438 -7.69 -19.13 -28.18
C ALA A 438 -7.19 -17.95 -27.34
N ARG A 439 -5.97 -17.47 -27.61
CA ARG A 439 -5.36 -16.34 -26.90
C ARG A 439 -6.31 -15.13 -26.84
N GLU A 440 -7.01 -14.85 -27.94
CA GLU A 440 -7.95 -13.74 -28.05
C GLU A 440 -9.12 -13.88 -27.05
N THR A 441 -9.57 -15.11 -26.79
CA THR A 441 -10.60 -15.39 -25.80
C THR A 441 -10.06 -15.19 -24.39
N LEU A 442 -8.85 -15.66 -24.09
CA LEU A 442 -8.21 -15.42 -22.79
C LEU A 442 -8.01 -13.93 -22.53
N ARG A 443 -7.46 -13.19 -23.50
CA ARG A 443 -7.28 -11.74 -23.42
C ARG A 443 -8.61 -11.01 -23.18
N ARG A 444 -9.68 -11.43 -23.87
CA ARG A 444 -11.02 -10.85 -23.69
C ARG A 444 -11.58 -11.07 -22.30
N ARG A 445 -11.37 -12.26 -21.72
CA ARG A 445 -11.79 -12.57 -20.34
C ARG A 445 -10.97 -11.77 -19.31
N LEU A 446 -9.69 -11.53 -19.59
CA LEU A 446 -8.78 -10.77 -18.74
C LEU A 446 -8.97 -9.24 -18.85
N ASP A 447 -9.58 -8.74 -19.92
CA ASP A 447 -9.91 -7.32 -20.09
C ASP A 447 -11.08 -6.86 -19.20
N ASP A 448 -11.49 -7.68 -18.23
CA ASP A 448 -12.53 -7.33 -17.26
C ASP A 448 -12.11 -6.18 -16.34
N PRO A 449 -12.91 -5.10 -16.21
CA PRO A 449 -12.57 -3.94 -15.39
C PRO A 449 -12.21 -4.28 -13.94
N LEU A 450 -12.83 -5.30 -13.35
CA LEU A 450 -12.57 -5.68 -11.97
C LEU A 450 -11.23 -6.43 -11.86
N ILE A 451 -10.87 -7.23 -12.85
CA ILE A 451 -9.57 -7.91 -12.93
C ILE A 451 -8.45 -6.89 -13.11
N LYS A 452 -8.58 -6.00 -14.08
CA LYS A 452 -7.59 -4.95 -14.36
C LYS A 452 -7.34 -4.06 -13.14
N ALA A 453 -8.38 -3.78 -12.35
CA ALA A 453 -8.29 -2.90 -11.20
C ALA A 453 -7.72 -3.54 -9.93
N HIS A 454 -7.73 -4.87 -9.81
CA HIS A 454 -7.46 -5.54 -8.53
C HIS A 454 -6.51 -6.74 -8.58
N LEU A 455 -6.24 -7.33 -9.75
CA LEU A 455 -5.45 -8.56 -9.82
C LEU A 455 -3.99 -8.33 -9.39
N GLU A 456 -3.55 -9.06 -8.38
CA GLU A 456 -2.18 -9.01 -7.82
C GLU A 456 -1.42 -10.30 -8.09
N VAL A 457 -2.09 -11.45 -8.05
CA VAL A 457 -1.47 -12.77 -8.19
C VAL A 457 -2.27 -13.63 -9.16
N VAL A 458 -1.60 -14.21 -10.15
CA VAL A 458 -2.22 -15.15 -11.09
C VAL A 458 -1.44 -16.46 -11.14
N ASN A 459 -2.14 -17.59 -11.02
CA ASN A 459 -1.58 -18.91 -11.30
C ASN A 459 -2.08 -19.40 -12.66
N LEU A 460 -1.17 -19.44 -13.63
CA LEU A 460 -1.40 -20.00 -14.95
C LEU A 460 -1.10 -21.48 -14.91
N THR A 461 -2.16 -22.28 -14.85
CA THR A 461 -2.08 -23.72 -14.65
C THR A 461 -2.69 -24.45 -15.85
N GLY A 462 -3.08 -25.71 -15.68
CA GLY A 462 -3.79 -26.47 -16.70
C GLY A 462 -3.60 -27.96 -16.48
N GLY A 463 -3.61 -28.70 -17.59
CA GLY A 463 -2.71 -29.83 -17.76
C GLY A 463 -1.26 -29.32 -17.66
N GLU A 464 -0.52 -29.30 -18.77
CA GLU A 464 0.84 -28.73 -18.79
C GLU A 464 0.85 -27.37 -19.53
N PRO A 465 1.01 -26.23 -18.84
CA PRO A 465 0.95 -24.89 -19.45
C PRO A 465 1.96 -24.73 -20.58
N PHE A 466 3.17 -25.29 -20.42
CA PHE A 466 4.25 -25.18 -21.40
C PHE A 466 3.99 -25.94 -22.70
N LEU A 467 2.91 -26.71 -22.83
CA LEU A 467 2.48 -27.25 -24.14
C LEU A 467 1.96 -26.13 -25.06
N ARG A 468 1.44 -25.03 -24.50
CA ARG A 468 1.01 -23.86 -25.29
C ARG A 468 2.20 -23.13 -25.87
N ALA A 469 2.25 -22.98 -27.19
CA ALA A 469 3.33 -22.23 -27.84
C ALA A 469 3.23 -20.72 -27.54
N ASP A 470 2.01 -20.22 -27.34
CA ASP A 470 1.65 -18.82 -27.12
C ASP A 470 1.65 -18.39 -25.63
N LEU A 471 2.22 -19.20 -24.74
CA LEU A 471 2.26 -18.91 -23.29
C LEU A 471 2.96 -17.57 -22.98
N PRO A 472 4.12 -17.21 -23.57
CA PRO A 472 4.76 -15.91 -23.36
C PRO A 472 3.85 -14.74 -23.76
N GLU A 473 3.09 -14.88 -24.84
CA GLU A 473 2.16 -13.88 -25.31
C GLU A 473 0.94 -13.72 -24.38
N VAL A 474 0.44 -14.83 -23.82
CA VAL A 474 -0.59 -14.78 -22.77
C VAL A 474 -0.09 -14.04 -21.53
N VAL A 475 1.17 -14.24 -21.13
CA VAL A 475 1.80 -13.49 -20.04
C VAL A 475 1.96 -12.01 -20.39
N SER A 476 2.35 -11.68 -21.62
CA SER A 476 2.37 -10.30 -22.09
C SER A 476 1.00 -9.63 -21.97
N ASP A 477 -0.07 -10.33 -22.38
CA ASP A 477 -1.43 -9.80 -22.29
C ASP A 477 -1.83 -9.52 -20.82
N LEU A 478 -1.43 -10.36 -19.87
CA LEU A 478 -1.68 -10.16 -18.44
C LEU A 478 -0.98 -8.90 -17.90
N ILE A 479 0.30 -8.70 -18.25
CA ILE A 479 1.08 -7.54 -17.83
C ILE A 479 0.48 -6.25 -18.39
N ASP A 480 0.09 -6.26 -19.66
CA ASP A 480 -0.51 -5.10 -20.32
C ASP A 480 -1.87 -4.71 -19.71
N LEU A 481 -2.66 -5.70 -19.29
CA LEU A 481 -4.01 -5.49 -18.79
C LEU A 481 -4.06 -5.19 -17.28
N CYS A 482 -3.15 -5.75 -16.49
CA CYS A 482 -3.23 -5.78 -15.03
C CYS A 482 -2.06 -5.00 -14.38
N PRO A 483 -2.18 -3.67 -14.18
CA PRO A 483 -1.10 -2.83 -13.65
C PRO A 483 -0.71 -3.11 -12.19
N LEU A 484 -1.56 -3.79 -11.41
CA LEU A 484 -1.27 -4.17 -10.02
C LEU A 484 -0.66 -5.56 -9.87
N LEU A 485 -0.41 -6.26 -10.98
CA LEU A 485 0.15 -7.60 -10.97
C LEU A 485 1.51 -7.60 -10.27
N GLN A 486 1.70 -8.53 -9.33
CA GLN A 486 2.92 -8.68 -8.53
C GLN A 486 3.57 -10.04 -8.77
N GLU A 487 2.77 -11.09 -8.96
CA GLU A 487 3.27 -12.45 -9.12
C GLU A 487 2.50 -13.24 -10.19
N ILE A 488 3.25 -13.98 -11.00
CA ILE A 488 2.74 -14.96 -11.96
C ILE A 488 3.28 -16.33 -11.56
N GLY A 489 2.43 -17.21 -11.05
CA GLY A 489 2.76 -18.59 -10.74
C GLY A 489 2.53 -19.51 -11.95
N ILE A 490 3.52 -20.34 -12.30
CA ILE A 490 3.37 -21.36 -13.34
C ILE A 490 3.93 -22.69 -12.81
N PRO A 491 3.06 -23.63 -12.39
CA PRO A 491 3.49 -24.99 -12.09
C PRO A 491 3.84 -25.73 -13.38
N THR A 492 4.81 -26.65 -13.32
CA THR A 492 5.15 -27.54 -14.44
C THR A 492 5.45 -28.95 -13.96
N ASN A 493 5.12 -29.94 -14.78
CA ASN A 493 5.53 -31.33 -14.59
C ASN A 493 7.03 -31.56 -14.86
N GLY A 494 7.74 -30.59 -15.46
CA GLY A 494 9.19 -30.62 -15.68
C GLY A 494 9.66 -31.51 -16.83
N SER A 495 8.74 -32.07 -17.61
CA SER A 495 9.04 -33.07 -18.67
C SER A 495 9.75 -32.53 -19.91
N MET A 496 9.77 -31.21 -20.12
CA MET A 496 10.30 -30.57 -21.35
C MET A 496 11.33 -29.47 -21.05
N PRO A 497 12.53 -29.82 -20.54
CA PRO A 497 13.51 -28.85 -20.06
C PRO A 497 13.81 -27.72 -21.05
N GLU A 498 14.08 -28.06 -22.31
CA GLU A 498 14.47 -27.09 -23.35
C GLU A 498 13.33 -26.12 -23.68
N ARG A 499 12.09 -26.64 -23.79
CA ARG A 499 10.90 -25.84 -24.09
C ARG A 499 10.54 -24.92 -22.92
N ILE A 500 10.53 -25.47 -21.71
CA ILE A 500 10.24 -24.74 -20.48
C ILE A 500 11.23 -23.58 -20.32
N LEU A 501 12.53 -23.84 -20.42
CA LEU A 501 13.55 -22.80 -20.29
C LEU A 501 13.46 -21.74 -21.39
N GLY A 502 13.17 -22.14 -22.63
CA GLY A 502 12.98 -21.20 -23.74
C GLY A 502 11.83 -20.23 -23.47
N GLN A 503 10.67 -20.73 -23.06
CA GLN A 503 9.50 -19.89 -22.77
C GLN A 503 9.68 -19.07 -21.48
N VAL A 504 10.27 -19.63 -20.42
CA VAL A 504 10.60 -18.87 -19.19
C VAL A 504 11.55 -17.72 -19.52
N GLY A 505 12.56 -17.94 -20.36
CA GLY A 505 13.47 -16.87 -20.80
C GLY A 505 12.75 -15.74 -21.54
N GLN A 506 11.80 -16.08 -22.42
CA GLN A 506 10.97 -15.09 -23.12
C GLN A 506 10.05 -14.33 -22.15
N ILE A 507 9.39 -15.04 -21.23
CA ILE A 507 8.54 -14.41 -20.20
C ILE A 507 9.35 -13.44 -19.35
N LEU A 508 10.51 -13.86 -18.83
CA LEU A 508 11.35 -13.02 -17.99
C LEU A 508 11.85 -11.75 -18.69
N ALA A 509 11.98 -11.77 -20.03
CA ALA A 509 12.34 -10.59 -20.82
C ALA A 509 11.18 -9.58 -20.94
N LEU A 510 9.94 -10.02 -20.73
CA LEU A 510 8.73 -9.19 -20.77
C LEU A 510 8.36 -8.60 -19.40
N LEU A 511 8.80 -9.22 -18.29
CA LEU A 511 8.39 -8.83 -16.95
C LEU A 511 8.97 -7.45 -16.53
N PRO A 512 8.11 -6.46 -16.21
CA PRO A 512 8.57 -5.22 -15.60
C PRO A 512 8.89 -5.45 -14.12
N PRO A 513 9.96 -4.87 -13.56
CA PRO A 513 10.11 -4.80 -12.11
C PRO A 513 8.91 -4.04 -11.49
N PRO A 514 8.27 -4.52 -10.41
CA PRO A 514 8.69 -5.59 -9.50
C PRO A 514 8.02 -6.97 -9.72
N VAL A 515 7.41 -7.24 -10.87
CA VAL A 515 6.65 -8.49 -11.11
C VAL A 515 7.56 -9.72 -11.04
N THR A 516 7.17 -10.73 -10.26
CA THR A 516 7.92 -11.98 -10.07
C THR A 516 7.25 -13.14 -10.80
N LEU A 517 8.04 -13.95 -11.51
CA LEU A 517 7.61 -15.26 -12.01
C LEU A 517 7.95 -16.33 -10.98
N ALA A 518 6.94 -17.03 -10.48
CA ALA A 518 7.08 -18.13 -9.53
C ALA A 518 6.93 -19.47 -10.25
N MET A 519 8.05 -20.18 -10.42
CA MET A 519 8.09 -21.50 -11.04
C MET A 519 8.04 -22.59 -9.97
N THR A 520 7.14 -23.56 -10.13
CA THR A 520 7.09 -24.72 -9.23
C THR A 520 7.22 -26.01 -10.04
N VAL A 521 8.29 -26.77 -9.78
CA VAL A 521 8.51 -28.06 -10.43
C VAL A 521 7.89 -29.16 -9.59
N SER A 522 7.02 -29.94 -10.22
CA SER A 522 6.38 -31.10 -9.60
C SER A 522 7.37 -32.26 -9.42
N LEU A 523 7.67 -32.64 -8.18
CA LEU A 523 8.49 -33.82 -7.83
C LEU A 523 7.86 -34.54 -6.65
N ASP A 524 7.63 -35.84 -6.81
CA ASP A 524 6.75 -36.64 -5.94
C ASP A 524 7.44 -37.83 -5.26
N GLY A 525 8.77 -37.86 -5.32
CA GLY A 525 9.60 -38.87 -4.67
C GLY A 525 10.96 -39.00 -5.34
N GLY A 526 11.68 -40.05 -4.98
CA GLY A 526 12.85 -40.51 -5.72
C GLY A 526 12.49 -40.96 -7.14
N ALA A 527 13.51 -41.32 -7.93
CA ALA A 527 13.32 -41.56 -9.37
C ALA A 527 12.21 -42.56 -9.71
N GLU A 528 12.22 -43.73 -9.07
CA GLU A 528 11.23 -44.78 -9.32
C GLU A 528 9.82 -44.39 -8.85
N VAL A 529 9.71 -43.83 -7.64
CA VAL A 529 8.43 -43.40 -7.05
C VAL A 529 7.81 -42.27 -7.86
N HIS A 530 8.59 -41.25 -8.24
CA HIS A 530 8.10 -40.14 -9.03
C HIS A 530 7.62 -40.59 -10.42
N ASP A 531 8.40 -41.40 -11.12
CA ASP A 531 8.03 -41.93 -12.45
C ASP A 531 6.76 -42.77 -12.38
N HIS A 532 6.62 -43.58 -11.32
CA HIS A 532 5.43 -44.39 -11.07
C HIS A 532 4.20 -43.52 -10.78
N VAL A 533 4.28 -42.59 -9.82
CA VAL A 533 3.18 -41.69 -9.44
C VAL A 533 2.73 -40.83 -10.62
N ARG A 534 3.65 -40.42 -11.50
CA ARG A 534 3.36 -39.57 -12.66
C ARG A 534 3.03 -40.37 -13.93
N GLY A 535 3.18 -41.70 -13.91
CA GLY A 535 2.85 -42.58 -15.05
C GLY A 535 3.78 -42.42 -16.25
N VAL A 536 5.01 -41.89 -16.08
CA VAL A 536 5.96 -41.67 -17.16
C VAL A 536 7.36 -42.08 -16.73
N GLN A 537 7.91 -43.12 -17.36
CA GLN A 537 9.27 -43.58 -17.11
C GLN A 537 10.31 -42.54 -17.58
N GLY A 538 11.31 -42.29 -16.75
CA GLY A 538 12.38 -41.32 -16.96
C GLY A 538 11.96 -39.86 -16.77
N LEU A 539 10.78 -39.59 -16.19
CA LEU A 539 10.30 -38.23 -15.97
C LEU A 539 11.14 -37.53 -14.90
N PHE A 540 11.49 -38.20 -13.80
CA PHE A 540 12.27 -37.64 -12.71
C PHE A 540 13.57 -37.00 -13.20
N ALA A 541 14.29 -37.68 -14.10
CA ALA A 541 15.54 -37.17 -14.67
C ALA A 541 15.32 -35.88 -15.47
N LYS A 542 14.20 -35.79 -16.23
CA LYS A 542 13.84 -34.58 -16.98
C LYS A 542 13.42 -33.45 -16.05
N SER A 543 12.56 -33.74 -15.07
CA SER A 543 12.09 -32.76 -14.08
C SER A 543 13.24 -32.21 -13.23
N LEU A 544 14.20 -33.06 -12.85
CA LEU A 544 15.41 -32.64 -12.17
C LEU A 544 16.33 -31.78 -13.05
N LYS A 545 16.44 -32.09 -14.35
CA LYS A 545 17.17 -31.25 -15.32
C LYS A 545 16.50 -29.87 -15.43
N THR A 546 15.17 -29.82 -15.52
CA THR A 546 14.39 -28.58 -15.53
C THR A 546 14.62 -27.77 -14.25
N LEU A 547 14.47 -28.40 -13.07
CA LEU A 547 14.69 -27.76 -11.78
C LEU A 547 16.07 -27.11 -11.69
N ARG A 548 17.13 -27.87 -11.97
CA ARG A 548 18.52 -27.37 -11.91
C ARG A 548 18.75 -26.17 -12.84
N ALA A 549 18.20 -26.22 -14.04
CA ALA A 549 18.34 -25.14 -15.01
C ALA A 549 17.55 -23.89 -14.60
N LEU A 550 16.35 -24.05 -14.03
CA LEU A 550 15.56 -22.95 -13.48
C LEU A 550 16.25 -22.31 -12.26
N VAL A 551 16.81 -23.11 -11.35
CA VAL A 551 17.58 -22.62 -10.19
C VAL A 551 18.79 -21.81 -10.65
N LYS A 552 19.52 -22.31 -11.66
CA LYS A 552 20.63 -21.56 -12.27
C LYS A 552 20.14 -20.22 -12.81
N LEU A 553 19.06 -20.21 -13.58
CA LEU A 553 18.49 -18.98 -14.14
C LEU A 553 18.02 -18.01 -13.04
N ALA A 554 17.45 -18.51 -11.94
CA ALA A 554 17.00 -17.70 -10.80
C ALA A 554 18.17 -17.02 -10.07
N SER A 555 19.35 -17.64 -10.07
CA SER A 555 20.56 -17.00 -9.52
C SER A 555 21.00 -15.76 -10.33
N GLU A 556 20.60 -15.67 -11.60
CA GLU A 556 20.93 -14.58 -12.52
C GLU A 556 19.80 -13.54 -12.62
N ARG A 557 18.57 -13.89 -12.23
CA ARG A 557 17.36 -13.07 -12.44
C ARG A 557 16.59 -12.90 -11.13
N ARG A 558 16.59 -11.67 -10.59
CA ARG A 558 15.94 -11.36 -9.29
C ARG A 558 14.41 -11.47 -9.29
N ASN A 559 13.79 -11.51 -10.47
CA ASN A 559 12.35 -11.61 -10.69
C ASN A 559 11.88 -13.05 -11.00
N LEU A 560 12.70 -14.06 -10.68
CA LEU A 560 12.36 -15.47 -10.80
C LEU A 560 12.47 -16.15 -9.43
N SER A 561 11.40 -16.79 -8.97
CA SER A 561 11.41 -17.71 -7.82
C SER A 561 11.21 -19.14 -8.31
N VAL A 562 11.85 -20.10 -7.64
CA VAL A 562 11.80 -21.52 -8.02
C VAL A 562 11.56 -22.35 -6.76
N GLY A 563 10.61 -23.29 -6.85
CA GLY A 563 10.27 -24.22 -5.79
C GLY A 563 9.95 -25.62 -6.30
N ILE A 564 9.80 -26.54 -5.36
CA ILE A 564 9.31 -27.90 -5.59
C ILE A 564 7.92 -28.01 -4.96
N ASN A 565 6.98 -28.65 -5.65
CA ASN A 565 5.74 -29.10 -5.05
C ASN A 565 5.62 -30.61 -5.15
N MET A 566 5.38 -31.25 -4.00
CA MET A 566 5.11 -32.67 -3.88
C MET A 566 3.65 -32.87 -3.52
N THR A 567 2.94 -33.64 -4.35
CA THR A 567 1.60 -34.10 -4.01
C THR A 567 1.70 -35.37 -3.18
N VAL A 568 1.39 -35.27 -1.89
CA VAL A 568 1.56 -36.36 -0.92
C VAL A 568 0.32 -37.25 -0.88
N MET A 569 0.55 -38.56 -0.94
CA MET A 569 -0.46 -39.61 -0.84
C MET A 569 0.18 -40.90 -0.31
N PRO A 570 -0.61 -41.92 0.04
CA PRO A 570 -0.08 -43.14 0.64
C PRO A 570 1.05 -43.84 -0.12
N MET A 571 1.09 -43.72 -1.46
CA MET A 571 2.09 -44.40 -2.27
C MET A 571 3.46 -43.69 -2.35
N ASN A 572 3.56 -42.44 -1.89
CA ASN A 572 4.79 -41.67 -1.94
C ASN A 572 5.14 -40.93 -0.65
N VAL A 573 4.33 -41.10 0.40
CA VAL A 573 4.52 -40.44 1.70
C VAL A 573 5.90 -40.72 2.31
N ASP A 574 6.42 -41.94 2.12
CA ASP A 574 7.71 -42.33 2.66
C ASP A 574 8.86 -41.53 2.03
N ASP A 575 8.68 -41.00 0.80
CA ASP A 575 9.69 -40.25 0.06
C ASP A 575 9.70 -38.75 0.34
N ILE A 576 8.89 -38.24 1.29
CA ILE A 576 8.91 -36.81 1.68
C ILE A 576 10.33 -36.35 2.02
N HIS A 577 11.11 -37.17 2.74
CA HIS A 577 12.48 -36.86 3.11
C HIS A 577 13.42 -36.78 1.90
N VAL A 578 13.23 -37.64 0.89
CA VAL A 578 14.02 -37.64 -0.34
C VAL A 578 13.83 -36.33 -1.12
N VAL A 579 12.58 -35.89 -1.24
CA VAL A 579 12.26 -34.63 -1.94
C VAL A 579 12.71 -33.43 -1.12
N ASP A 580 12.64 -33.49 0.21
CA ASP A 580 13.15 -32.43 1.09
C ASP A 580 14.67 -32.26 0.99
N ASP A 581 15.42 -33.36 1.01
CA ASP A 581 16.87 -33.33 0.81
C ASP A 581 17.20 -32.75 -0.57
N LEU A 582 16.48 -33.15 -1.61
CA LEU A 582 16.64 -32.59 -2.94
C LEU A 582 16.35 -31.08 -2.99
N ALA A 583 15.28 -30.61 -2.33
CA ALA A 583 14.93 -29.20 -2.26
C ALA A 583 16.04 -28.39 -1.56
N ARG A 584 16.57 -28.93 -0.46
CA ARG A 584 17.68 -28.33 0.30
C ARG A 584 18.96 -28.24 -0.53
N ASP A 585 19.33 -29.32 -1.21
CA ASP A 585 20.53 -29.37 -2.06
C ASP A 585 20.44 -28.39 -3.23
N ALA A 586 19.23 -28.19 -3.77
CA ALA A 586 18.95 -27.20 -4.81
C ALA A 586 18.79 -25.76 -4.26
N GLY A 587 18.70 -25.57 -2.94
CA GLY A 587 18.49 -24.26 -2.32
C GLY A 587 17.11 -23.66 -2.54
N VAL A 588 16.08 -24.50 -2.73
CA VAL A 588 14.69 -24.08 -3.03
C VAL A 588 13.71 -24.51 -1.94
N GLY A 589 12.50 -23.92 -1.96
CA GLY A 589 11.42 -24.34 -1.07
C GLY A 589 10.73 -25.63 -1.53
N LEU A 590 10.23 -26.41 -0.56
CA LEU A 590 9.37 -27.57 -0.80
C LEU A 590 7.97 -27.31 -0.21
N THR A 591 6.96 -27.33 -1.07
CA THR A 591 5.55 -27.34 -0.69
C THR A 591 5.03 -28.77 -0.72
N LEU A 592 4.44 -29.22 0.39
CA LEU A 592 3.70 -30.48 0.43
C LEU A 592 2.21 -30.20 0.26
N THR A 593 1.57 -30.90 -0.67
CA THR A 593 0.15 -30.76 -0.97
C THR A 593 -0.51 -32.12 -0.87
N PRO A 594 -1.37 -32.41 0.12
CA PRO A 594 -2.08 -33.68 0.15
C PRO A 594 -2.93 -33.85 -1.11
N ALA A 595 -2.96 -35.06 -1.65
CA ALA A 595 -3.86 -35.37 -2.76
C ALA A 595 -5.30 -35.02 -2.36
N THR A 596 -5.96 -34.22 -3.20
CA THR A 596 -7.27 -33.66 -2.93
C THR A 596 -8.25 -34.13 -3.99
N GLU A 597 -9.48 -34.43 -3.58
CA GLU A 597 -10.58 -34.71 -4.50
C GLU A 597 -11.10 -33.43 -5.15
N SER A 598 -11.19 -33.44 -6.47
CA SER A 598 -11.75 -32.36 -7.27
C SER A 598 -12.54 -32.93 -8.43
N ASP A 599 -13.79 -32.49 -8.59
CA ASP A 599 -14.67 -32.86 -9.71
C ASP A 599 -14.57 -31.89 -10.89
N ILE A 600 -13.80 -30.80 -10.77
CA ILE A 600 -13.60 -29.78 -11.80
C ILE A 600 -12.18 -29.77 -12.36
N TYR A 601 -11.21 -29.19 -11.66
CA TYR A 601 -9.91 -28.87 -12.25
C TYR A 601 -9.08 -30.12 -12.55
N ILE A 602 -8.81 -30.96 -11.55
CA ILE A 602 -7.95 -32.16 -11.72
C ILE A 602 -8.74 -33.46 -11.97
N GLY A 603 -10.07 -33.43 -11.89
CA GLY A 603 -10.95 -34.58 -12.15
C GLY A 603 -10.69 -35.81 -11.26
N SER A 604 -10.07 -35.61 -10.10
CA SER A 604 -9.57 -36.68 -9.24
C SER A 604 -10.65 -37.47 -8.51
N ALA A 605 -11.92 -37.00 -8.53
CA ALA A 605 -13.05 -37.71 -7.91
C ALA A 605 -13.22 -39.14 -8.47
N ASP A 606 -12.99 -39.32 -9.77
CA ASP A 606 -13.17 -40.62 -10.46
C ASP A 606 -12.00 -41.61 -10.25
N VAL A 607 -10.90 -41.16 -9.65
CA VAL A 607 -9.68 -41.97 -9.45
C VAL A 607 -9.31 -42.12 -7.97
N ARG A 608 -10.14 -41.64 -7.06
CA ARG A 608 -9.98 -41.84 -5.61
C ARG A 608 -9.79 -43.32 -5.26
N ASP A 609 -10.56 -44.19 -5.90
CA ASP A 609 -10.45 -45.65 -5.70
C ASP A 609 -9.11 -46.21 -6.22
N GLN A 610 -8.47 -45.55 -7.19
CA GLN A 610 -7.16 -45.95 -7.72
C GLN A 610 -6.02 -45.69 -6.73
N TRP A 611 -6.22 -44.83 -5.74
CA TRP A 611 -5.28 -44.67 -4.62
C TRP A 611 -5.26 -45.90 -3.71
N GLN A 612 -6.28 -46.78 -3.79
CA GLN A 612 -6.41 -48.07 -3.09
C GLN A 612 -6.00 -48.04 -1.61
N ALA A 613 -6.25 -46.92 -0.94
CA ALA A 613 -5.71 -46.66 0.38
C ALA A 613 -6.78 -46.76 1.47
N SER A 614 -6.50 -47.59 2.47
CA SER A 614 -7.26 -47.69 3.70
C SER A 614 -7.24 -46.36 4.49
N PRO A 615 -8.23 -46.12 5.37
CA PRO A 615 -8.19 -44.99 6.31
C PRO A 615 -6.90 -44.94 7.16
N SER A 616 -6.33 -46.09 7.50
CA SER A 616 -5.03 -46.19 8.20
C SER A 616 -3.86 -45.66 7.38
N GLN A 617 -3.86 -45.88 6.06
CA GLN A 617 -2.81 -45.35 5.18
C GLN A 617 -2.89 -43.82 5.06
N TRP A 618 -4.10 -43.26 4.96
CA TRP A 618 -4.28 -41.80 5.01
C TRP A 618 -3.96 -41.21 6.37
N SER A 619 -4.16 -41.96 7.46
CA SER A 619 -3.67 -41.57 8.79
C SER A 619 -2.13 -41.52 8.82
N GLY A 620 -1.46 -42.46 8.16
CA GLY A 620 0.00 -42.42 7.98
C GLY A 620 0.48 -41.19 7.19
N VAL A 621 -0.27 -40.78 6.15
CA VAL A 621 -0.02 -39.50 5.45
C VAL A 621 -0.18 -38.31 6.40
N ALA A 622 -1.22 -38.31 7.23
CA ALA A 622 -1.44 -37.26 8.23
C ALA A 622 -0.28 -37.16 9.22
N ASP A 623 0.22 -38.30 9.70
CA ASP A 623 1.34 -38.39 10.63
C ASP A 623 2.64 -37.87 10.00
N ALA A 624 2.93 -38.26 8.76
CA ALA A 624 4.13 -37.83 8.04
C ALA A 624 4.12 -36.33 7.73
N ILE A 625 2.99 -35.81 7.25
CA ILE A 625 2.81 -34.38 6.98
C ILE A 625 2.91 -33.55 8.27
N GLU A 626 2.36 -34.04 9.38
CA GLU A 626 2.50 -33.40 10.69
C GLU A 626 3.95 -33.41 11.18
N ALA A 627 4.62 -34.56 11.06
CA ALA A 627 6.03 -34.71 11.44
C ALA A 627 6.92 -33.76 10.63
N TYR A 628 6.71 -33.69 9.31
CA TYR A 628 7.41 -32.75 8.44
C TYR A 628 7.09 -31.29 8.80
N GLY A 629 5.82 -30.96 9.01
CA GLY A 629 5.39 -29.64 9.46
C GLY A 629 6.08 -29.22 10.76
N LYS A 630 6.14 -30.10 11.77
CA LYS A 630 6.86 -29.87 13.03
C LYS A 630 8.37 -29.72 12.83
N LEU A 631 8.97 -30.56 11.98
CA LEU A 631 10.40 -30.52 11.65
C LEU A 631 10.79 -29.18 11.02
N ARG A 632 9.97 -28.67 10.10
CA ARG A 632 10.23 -27.43 9.35
C ARG A 632 9.61 -26.18 9.96
N GLY A 633 8.81 -26.33 11.01
CA GLY A 633 8.09 -25.24 11.66
C GLY A 633 7.00 -24.64 10.76
N LEU A 634 6.36 -25.45 9.92
CA LEU A 634 5.30 -25.06 9.01
C LEU A 634 3.94 -25.31 9.66
N THR A 635 3.12 -24.27 9.76
CA THR A 635 1.74 -24.39 10.27
C THR A 635 0.70 -24.62 9.17
N THR A 636 1.05 -24.35 7.91
CA THR A 636 0.20 -24.58 6.72
C THR A 636 -0.22 -26.04 6.52
N LEU A 637 0.46 -27.00 7.15
CA LEU A 637 0.16 -28.42 7.03
C LEU A 637 -0.72 -28.98 8.16
N ALA A 638 -1.01 -28.15 9.18
CA ALA A 638 -1.75 -28.58 10.35
C ALA A 638 -3.19 -28.97 10.00
N ASP A 639 -3.84 -28.19 9.16
CA ASP A 639 -5.21 -28.45 8.72
C ASP A 639 -5.31 -29.69 7.86
N ALA A 640 -4.42 -29.85 6.87
CA ALA A 640 -4.31 -31.06 6.08
C ALA A 640 -4.22 -32.32 6.95
N SER A 641 -3.31 -32.31 7.92
CA SER A 641 -3.11 -33.43 8.84
C SER A 641 -4.34 -33.71 9.73
N ARG A 642 -5.05 -32.67 10.17
CA ARG A 642 -6.28 -32.81 10.96
C ARG A 642 -7.43 -33.37 10.13
N ILE A 643 -7.63 -32.84 8.92
CA ILE A 643 -8.70 -33.24 8.01
C ILE A 643 -8.53 -34.69 7.57
N LEU A 644 -7.30 -35.13 7.30
CA LEU A 644 -7.00 -36.53 7.04
C LEU A 644 -7.37 -37.47 8.20
N ARG A 645 -7.48 -36.96 9.43
CA ARG A 645 -7.97 -37.69 10.61
C ARG A 645 -9.45 -37.45 10.92
N GLY A 646 -10.19 -36.86 9.99
CA GLY A 646 -11.64 -36.64 10.09
C GLY A 646 -12.06 -35.39 10.87
N ALA A 647 -11.13 -34.50 11.21
CA ALA A 647 -11.48 -33.21 11.79
C ALA A 647 -11.86 -32.19 10.71
N GLU A 648 -12.58 -31.14 11.10
CA GLU A 648 -12.92 -30.06 10.17
C GLU A 648 -11.75 -29.10 9.96
N ARG A 649 -11.76 -28.48 8.78
CA ARG A 649 -10.93 -27.36 8.38
C ARG A 649 -11.11 -26.23 9.37
N GLN A 650 -10.00 -25.57 9.60
CA GLN A 650 -9.81 -24.77 10.75
C GLN A 650 -9.09 -23.46 10.32
N SER A 651 -8.26 -23.48 9.28
CA SER A 651 -7.69 -22.34 8.58
C SER A 651 -8.71 -21.73 7.63
N ALA A 652 -8.60 -20.44 7.34
CA ALA A 652 -9.44 -19.81 6.33
C ALA A 652 -8.93 -20.14 4.88
N CYS A 653 -9.77 -20.05 3.83
CA CYS A 653 -9.39 -20.31 2.41
C CYS A 653 -9.35 -19.07 1.49
N VAL A 654 -8.31 -18.87 0.63
CA VAL A 654 -8.07 -17.55 -0.03
C VAL A 654 -9.21 -17.17 -0.97
N PHE A 655 -9.89 -18.21 -1.47
CA PHE A 655 -11.10 -18.15 -2.27
C PHE A 655 -12.36 -17.77 -1.47
N TRP A 656 -12.25 -17.52 -0.16
CA TRP A 656 -13.39 -16.99 0.61
C TRP A 656 -13.62 -15.51 0.38
N ASP A 657 -12.61 -14.75 -0.03
CA ASP A 657 -12.67 -13.29 -0.10
C ASP A 657 -11.80 -12.66 -1.20
N ARG A 658 -10.71 -13.31 -1.63
CA ARG A 658 -9.75 -12.73 -2.58
C ARG A 658 -9.53 -13.55 -3.85
N GLY A 659 -9.74 -14.85 -3.77
CA GLY A 659 -9.48 -15.79 -4.86
C GLY A 659 -10.70 -16.07 -5.72
N PHE A 660 -10.48 -16.32 -7.02
CA PHE A 660 -11.48 -16.93 -7.89
C PHE A 660 -10.83 -17.86 -8.94
N PHE A 661 -11.65 -18.74 -9.53
CA PHE A 661 -11.23 -19.69 -10.57
C PHE A 661 -11.95 -19.41 -11.88
N LEU A 662 -11.17 -19.16 -12.93
CA LEU A 662 -11.67 -19.03 -14.30
C LEU A 662 -11.23 -20.25 -15.09
N ASP A 663 -12.15 -21.15 -15.36
CA ASP A 663 -11.84 -22.41 -16.04
C ASP A 663 -11.59 -22.21 -17.54
N ALA A 664 -10.97 -23.21 -18.18
CA ALA A 664 -10.59 -23.12 -19.60
C ALA A 664 -11.83 -22.96 -20.50
N ASP A 665 -12.94 -23.62 -20.17
CA ASP A 665 -14.20 -23.52 -20.91
C ASP A 665 -14.97 -22.19 -20.71
N GLY A 666 -14.45 -21.29 -19.86
CA GLY A 666 -15.06 -20.00 -19.54
C GLY A 666 -16.06 -20.04 -18.40
N ALA A 667 -16.20 -21.17 -17.71
CA ALA A 667 -16.95 -21.26 -16.48
C ALA A 667 -16.25 -20.48 -15.35
N PHE A 668 -17.04 -19.80 -14.55
CA PHE A 668 -16.60 -19.07 -13.37
C PHE A 668 -16.95 -19.85 -12.12
N HIS A 669 -15.95 -20.10 -11.27
CA HIS A 669 -16.13 -20.77 -9.99
C HIS A 669 -15.50 -19.96 -8.86
N VAL A 670 -16.06 -20.11 -7.65
CA VAL A 670 -15.46 -19.55 -6.43
C VAL A 670 -14.07 -20.15 -6.20
N CYS A 671 -13.86 -21.44 -6.46
CA CYS A 671 -12.60 -22.14 -6.20
C CYS A 671 -12.34 -23.25 -7.24
N PRO A 672 -11.09 -23.76 -7.37
CA PRO A 672 -10.73 -24.80 -8.33
C PRO A 672 -11.06 -26.23 -7.89
N VAL A 673 -11.65 -26.44 -6.71
CA VAL A 673 -11.82 -27.79 -6.14
C VAL A 673 -13.14 -28.42 -6.57
N THR A 674 -14.25 -27.70 -6.48
CA THR A 674 -15.59 -28.30 -6.70
C THR A 674 -16.50 -27.52 -7.65
N SER A 675 -17.24 -28.24 -8.49
CA SER A 675 -18.33 -27.76 -9.34
C SER A 675 -19.47 -27.11 -8.54
N ALA A 676 -19.63 -27.48 -7.27
CA ALA A 676 -20.58 -26.86 -6.36
C ALA A 676 -20.34 -25.35 -6.17
N GLY A 677 -19.13 -24.88 -6.49
CA GLY A 677 -18.72 -23.48 -6.47
C GLY A 677 -18.98 -22.73 -7.78
N ARG A 678 -19.67 -23.31 -8.76
CA ARG A 678 -19.95 -22.64 -10.04
C ARG A 678 -20.88 -21.44 -9.83
N VAL A 679 -20.46 -20.30 -10.37
CA VAL A 679 -21.14 -19.01 -10.27
C VAL A 679 -21.83 -18.65 -11.59
N GLY A 680 -21.21 -19.01 -12.71
CA GLY A 680 -21.71 -18.69 -14.05
C GLY A 680 -20.77 -19.13 -15.16
N GLN A 681 -20.98 -18.60 -16.36
CA GLN A 681 -20.13 -18.77 -17.53
C GLN A 681 -20.22 -17.51 -18.40
N GLY A 682 -19.16 -17.15 -19.10
CA GLY A 682 -19.21 -16.05 -20.05
C GLY A 682 -17.85 -15.60 -20.57
N ASP A 683 -17.84 -15.19 -21.84
CA ASP A 683 -16.65 -14.67 -22.53
C ASP A 683 -16.68 -13.15 -22.70
N ARG A 684 -17.58 -12.45 -22.01
CA ARG A 684 -17.71 -11.00 -22.11
C ARG A 684 -16.65 -10.31 -21.22
N PRO A 685 -16.07 -9.17 -21.66
CA PRO A 685 -15.13 -8.37 -20.88
C PRO A 685 -15.71 -7.72 -19.61
N ASP A 686 -16.91 -8.07 -19.16
CA ASP A 686 -17.51 -7.55 -17.93
C ASP A 686 -18.20 -8.64 -17.10
N ALA A 687 -17.98 -9.91 -17.47
CA ALA A 687 -18.62 -11.05 -16.85
C ALA A 687 -18.21 -11.21 -15.37
N ILE A 688 -16.94 -11.01 -15.03
CA ILE A 688 -16.46 -11.14 -13.64
C ILE A 688 -16.97 -9.97 -12.82
N ARG A 689 -16.94 -8.76 -13.35
CA ARG A 689 -17.53 -7.58 -12.70
C ARG A 689 -19.01 -7.78 -12.35
N GLN A 690 -19.78 -8.45 -13.21
CA GLN A 690 -21.20 -8.72 -12.96
C GLN A 690 -21.42 -9.86 -11.96
N LEU A 691 -20.57 -10.89 -11.98
CA LEU A 691 -20.73 -12.08 -11.14
C LEU A 691 -20.11 -11.91 -9.75
N TRP A 692 -18.98 -11.22 -9.63
CA TRP A 692 -18.29 -11.03 -8.36
C TRP A 692 -19.11 -10.18 -7.38
N GLY A 693 -19.28 -10.67 -6.17
CA GLY A 693 -20.12 -10.04 -5.14
C GLY A 693 -21.64 -10.11 -5.41
N SER A 694 -22.07 -10.69 -6.53
CA SER A 694 -23.49 -10.92 -6.82
C SER A 694 -24.11 -11.96 -5.87
N GLU A 695 -25.44 -12.03 -5.82
CA GLU A 695 -26.13 -13.01 -4.97
C GLU A 695 -25.78 -14.46 -5.36
N SER A 696 -25.57 -14.77 -6.64
CA SER A 696 -25.15 -16.11 -7.06
C SER A 696 -23.74 -16.45 -6.55
N HIS A 697 -22.82 -15.49 -6.58
CA HIS A 697 -21.49 -15.65 -6.02
C HIS A 697 -21.54 -15.85 -4.50
N LEU A 698 -22.26 -14.99 -3.78
CA LEU A 698 -22.38 -15.07 -2.33
C LEU A 698 -23.10 -16.34 -1.86
N ALA A 699 -24.08 -16.82 -2.62
CA ALA A 699 -24.77 -18.09 -2.35
C ALA A 699 -23.86 -19.30 -2.59
N ALA A 700 -23.11 -19.31 -3.71
CA ALA A 700 -22.12 -20.36 -3.97
C ALA A 700 -21.05 -20.40 -2.87
N LEU A 701 -20.52 -19.24 -2.46
CA LEU A 701 -19.56 -19.14 -1.37
C LEU A 701 -20.11 -19.65 -0.03
N ARG A 702 -21.34 -19.25 0.35
CA ARG A 702 -22.00 -19.74 1.58
C ARG A 702 -22.15 -21.26 1.55
N LYS A 703 -22.61 -21.82 0.43
CA LYS A 703 -22.77 -23.26 0.24
C LYS A 703 -21.44 -23.99 0.41
N LEU A 704 -20.36 -23.51 -0.21
CA LEU A 704 -19.03 -24.11 -0.08
C LEU A 704 -18.53 -24.09 1.37
N ARG A 705 -18.67 -22.96 2.06
CA ARG A 705 -18.22 -22.80 3.45
C ARG A 705 -18.95 -23.71 4.43
N GLN A 706 -20.23 -24.00 4.17
CA GLN A 706 -21.06 -24.87 4.99
C GLN A 706 -20.94 -26.36 4.63
N SER A 707 -20.19 -26.71 3.58
CA SER A 707 -20.03 -28.10 3.12
C SER A 707 -18.58 -28.42 2.78
N HIS A 708 -18.19 -28.24 1.52
CA HIS A 708 -16.95 -28.74 0.94
C HIS A 708 -15.69 -28.12 1.57
N CYS A 709 -15.75 -26.88 2.07
CA CYS A 709 -14.60 -26.25 2.70
C CYS A 709 -14.19 -26.92 4.02
N LEU A 710 -15.12 -27.56 4.74
CA LEU A 710 -14.87 -28.17 6.05
C LEU A 710 -13.98 -29.41 5.97
N SER A 711 -13.90 -30.08 4.82
CA SER A 711 -13.07 -31.28 4.63
C SER A 711 -12.06 -31.14 3.48
N CYS A 712 -11.83 -29.91 3.02
CA CYS A 712 -10.98 -29.65 1.88
C CYS A 712 -9.50 -29.77 2.24
N LEU A 713 -8.81 -30.73 1.61
CA LEU A 713 -7.36 -30.94 1.74
C LEU A 713 -6.52 -29.97 0.89
N SER A 714 -7.17 -29.16 0.07
CA SER A 714 -6.48 -28.19 -0.77
C SER A 714 -5.91 -27.05 0.07
N ASN A 715 -4.58 -26.96 0.03
CA ASN A 715 -3.77 -25.87 0.55
C ASN A 715 -3.50 -24.80 -0.54
N CYS A 716 -4.36 -24.68 -1.57
CA CYS A 716 -4.18 -23.71 -2.65
C CYS A 716 -3.86 -22.32 -2.09
N MET A 717 -2.61 -21.87 -2.31
CA MET A 717 -2.09 -20.57 -1.87
C MET A 717 -2.13 -20.34 -0.35
N GLU A 718 -2.06 -21.41 0.46
CA GLU A 718 -2.09 -21.32 1.93
C GLU A 718 -0.83 -20.65 2.52
N THR A 719 0.19 -20.37 1.71
CA THR A 719 1.36 -19.55 2.08
C THR A 719 1.01 -18.12 2.49
N GLU A 720 -0.22 -17.66 2.20
CA GLU A 720 -0.72 -16.39 2.74
C GLU A 720 -1.39 -16.53 4.12
N ARG A 721 -1.74 -17.75 4.56
CA ARG A 721 -2.75 -18.04 5.60
C ARG A 721 -2.33 -18.79 6.85
N ASP A 722 -1.05 -18.80 7.18
CA ASP A 722 -0.57 -19.18 8.53
C ASP A 722 -1.24 -18.42 9.68
N CYS A 723 -1.99 -17.33 9.43
CA CYS A 723 -2.75 -16.68 10.48
C CYS A 723 -4.10 -17.30 10.82
N GLY A 724 -4.79 -18.02 9.92
CA GLY A 724 -6.14 -18.52 10.20
C GLY A 724 -6.18 -19.57 11.33
N ASP A 725 -5.30 -20.55 11.27
CA ASP A 725 -5.20 -21.61 12.27
C ASP A 725 -4.65 -21.14 13.61
N ILE A 726 -3.70 -20.21 13.55
CA ILE A 726 -3.12 -19.62 14.76
C ILE A 726 -4.15 -18.74 15.45
N VAL A 727 -4.96 -17.99 14.70
CA VAL A 727 -6.07 -17.20 15.23
C VAL A 727 -7.11 -18.07 15.91
N ARG A 728 -7.48 -19.21 15.34
CA ARG A 728 -8.48 -20.09 15.95
C ARG A 728 -7.93 -20.92 17.11
N LYS A 729 -6.67 -21.38 17.08
CA LYS A 729 -5.99 -21.94 18.27
C LYS A 729 -5.89 -20.92 19.41
N ILE A 730 -5.58 -19.67 19.10
CA ILE A 730 -5.60 -18.56 20.07
C ILE A 730 -7.02 -18.41 20.64
N GLY A 731 -8.04 -18.37 19.78
CA GLY A 731 -9.44 -18.30 20.17
C GLY A 731 -9.89 -19.43 21.11
N ASP A 732 -9.54 -20.68 20.77
CA ASP A 732 -9.90 -21.88 21.55
C ASP A 732 -9.30 -21.87 22.97
N THR A 733 -8.15 -21.22 23.15
CA THR A 733 -7.49 -21.16 24.46
C THR A 733 -8.05 -20.08 25.38
N GLY A 734 -8.65 -19.03 24.82
CA GLY A 734 -9.07 -17.82 25.55
C GLY A 734 -7.92 -17.08 26.26
N LYS A 735 -6.66 -17.48 26.02
CA LYS A 735 -5.49 -16.91 26.69
C LYS A 735 -5.05 -15.63 25.98
N PRO A 736 -4.52 -14.63 26.71
CA PRO A 736 -3.92 -13.46 26.08
C PRO A 736 -2.71 -13.87 25.23
N VAL A 737 -2.48 -13.18 24.11
CA VAL A 737 -1.43 -13.57 23.14
C VAL A 737 -0.17 -12.76 23.35
N VAL A 738 1.00 -13.39 23.21
CA VAL A 738 2.31 -12.74 23.18
C VAL A 738 3.09 -13.21 21.97
N ILE A 739 3.79 -12.31 21.29
CA ILE A 739 4.70 -12.69 20.20
C ILE A 739 6.14 -12.76 20.72
N PHE A 740 6.78 -13.92 20.66
CA PHE A 740 8.18 -14.06 21.04
C PHE A 740 9.09 -13.82 19.83
N GLY A 741 9.69 -12.63 19.78
CA GLY A 741 10.58 -12.13 18.73
C GLY A 741 10.05 -10.84 18.10
N ALA A 742 10.68 -9.70 18.41
CA ALA A 742 10.30 -8.35 17.99
C ALA A 742 10.96 -7.92 16.66
N GLY A 743 11.41 -8.89 15.85
CA GLY A 743 12.09 -8.66 14.58
C GLY A 743 11.16 -8.29 13.41
N SER A 744 11.67 -8.39 12.19
CA SER A 744 10.85 -8.27 10.97
C SER A 744 9.78 -9.36 10.87
N GLY A 745 10.10 -10.58 11.33
CA GLY A 745 9.15 -11.68 11.47
C GLY A 745 7.99 -11.32 12.40
N GLY A 746 8.28 -10.95 13.66
CA GLY A 746 7.28 -10.54 14.64
C GLY A 746 6.33 -9.43 14.19
N ARG A 747 6.83 -8.43 13.45
CA ARG A 747 5.98 -7.36 12.89
C ARG A 747 5.01 -7.86 11.82
N LYS A 748 5.44 -8.81 10.99
CA LYS A 748 4.56 -9.46 10.00
C LYS A 748 3.49 -10.31 10.69
N VAL A 749 3.86 -11.07 11.72
CA VAL A 749 2.92 -11.86 12.53
C VAL A 749 1.90 -10.96 13.21
N LEU A 750 2.34 -9.86 13.82
CA LEU A 750 1.45 -8.93 14.49
C LEU A 750 0.38 -8.38 13.56
N ARG A 751 0.79 -7.88 12.37
CA ARG A 751 -0.15 -7.30 11.40
C ARG A 751 -1.21 -8.32 11.00
N LYS A 752 -0.81 -9.56 10.75
CA LYS A 752 -1.74 -10.60 10.34
C LYS A 752 -2.66 -11.07 11.50
N LEU A 753 -2.19 -11.10 12.75
CA LEU A 753 -3.03 -11.40 13.92
C LEU A 753 -4.06 -10.30 14.18
N LEU A 754 -3.65 -9.02 14.12
CA LEU A 754 -4.56 -7.88 14.28
C LEU A 754 -5.62 -7.84 13.17
N ASN A 755 -5.23 -8.07 11.92
CA ASN A 755 -6.16 -8.16 10.78
C ASN A 755 -7.17 -9.30 10.91
N SER A 756 -6.89 -10.27 11.78
CA SER A 756 -7.76 -11.41 12.08
C SER A 756 -8.52 -11.24 13.41
N GLY A 757 -8.50 -10.04 14.01
CA GLY A 757 -9.22 -9.73 15.25
C GLY A 757 -8.55 -10.22 16.54
N VAL A 758 -7.30 -10.70 16.48
CA VAL A 758 -6.58 -11.21 17.65
C VAL A 758 -5.78 -10.11 18.33
N ALA A 759 -6.12 -9.81 19.57
CA ALA A 759 -5.39 -8.87 20.41
C ALA A 759 -4.08 -9.49 20.93
N VAL A 760 -2.96 -8.82 20.65
CA VAL A 760 -1.63 -9.20 21.14
C VAL A 760 -1.26 -8.28 22.29
N THR A 761 -0.89 -8.86 23.44
CA THR A 761 -0.68 -8.12 24.70
C THR A 761 0.76 -7.67 24.92
N ALA A 762 1.73 -8.39 24.35
CA ALA A 762 3.13 -8.04 24.43
C ALA A 762 3.92 -8.74 23.31
N PHE A 763 5.11 -8.20 23.02
CA PHE A 763 6.21 -8.98 22.50
C PHE A 763 7.11 -9.41 23.66
N VAL A 764 7.80 -10.53 23.51
CA VAL A 764 8.94 -10.91 24.35
C VAL A 764 10.13 -11.11 23.42
N ASP A 765 11.30 -10.58 23.76
CA ASP A 765 12.51 -10.77 22.96
C ASP A 765 13.69 -11.05 23.90
N ASN A 766 14.74 -11.71 23.42
CA ASN A 766 15.96 -12.02 24.18
C ASN A 766 17.03 -10.94 24.02
N TYR A 767 16.94 -10.11 22.98
CA TYR A 767 17.92 -9.07 22.70
C TYR A 767 17.57 -7.79 23.45
N ALA A 768 18.40 -7.40 24.42
CA ALA A 768 18.23 -6.18 25.21
C ALA A 768 18.06 -4.91 24.38
N SER A 769 18.67 -4.85 23.18
CA SER A 769 18.51 -3.73 22.24
C SER A 769 17.10 -3.59 21.65
N ARG A 770 16.25 -4.61 21.79
CA ARG A 770 14.86 -4.62 21.33
C ARG A 770 13.86 -4.54 22.49
N GLN A 771 14.33 -4.79 23.72
CA GLN A 771 13.55 -4.69 24.94
C GLN A 771 13.48 -3.22 25.37
N ALA A 772 12.33 -2.76 25.84
CA ALA A 772 11.98 -1.36 26.18
C ALA A 772 11.37 -0.49 25.04
N ALA A 773 11.15 -1.06 23.85
CA ALA A 773 10.36 -0.44 22.79
C ALA A 773 8.89 -0.93 22.81
N SER A 774 7.96 -0.19 22.22
CA SER A 774 6.65 -0.73 21.82
C SER A 774 6.60 -0.87 20.29
N LEU A 775 6.05 -1.97 19.80
CA LEU A 775 5.84 -2.22 18.38
C LEU A 775 4.35 -2.12 18.10
N SER A 776 3.94 -1.09 17.36
CA SER A 776 2.53 -0.80 17.07
C SER A 776 1.66 -0.73 18.34
N GLY A 777 2.19 -0.09 19.40
CA GLY A 777 1.49 0.07 20.68
C GLY A 777 1.57 -1.12 21.63
N ILE A 778 2.22 -2.22 21.23
CA ILE A 778 2.36 -3.44 22.04
C ILE A 778 3.76 -3.48 22.65
N PRO A 779 3.89 -3.64 23.98
CA PRO A 779 5.19 -3.55 24.67
C PRO A 779 6.11 -4.71 24.31
N VAL A 780 7.39 -4.43 24.04
CA VAL A 780 8.45 -5.45 23.90
C VAL A 780 9.15 -5.64 25.24
N LEU A 781 8.77 -6.73 25.90
CA LEU A 781 9.23 -7.09 27.24
C LEU A 781 10.50 -7.95 27.16
N PRO A 782 11.38 -7.86 28.18
CA PRO A 782 12.51 -8.77 28.30
C PRO A 782 12.05 -10.19 28.57
N TRP A 783 12.88 -11.16 28.18
CA TRP A 783 12.77 -12.50 28.71
C TRP A 783 13.18 -12.51 30.19
N ASP A 784 12.20 -12.62 31.09
CA ASP A 784 12.35 -12.68 32.55
C ASP A 784 11.94 -14.07 33.06
N ASP A 785 12.70 -15.10 32.66
CA ASP A 785 12.47 -16.51 33.02
C ASP A 785 11.01 -16.99 32.85
N GLY A 786 10.39 -16.48 31.78
CA GLY A 786 9.06 -16.85 31.36
C GLY A 786 7.90 -16.18 32.10
N ARG A 787 8.14 -15.24 33.03
CA ARG A 787 7.08 -14.52 33.75
C ARG A 787 6.02 -13.93 32.81
N HIS A 788 6.45 -13.43 31.65
CA HIS A 788 5.54 -12.80 30.68
C HIS A 788 4.82 -13.79 29.76
N CYS A 789 5.15 -15.09 29.83
CA CYS A 789 4.68 -16.14 28.94
C CYS A 789 3.83 -17.24 29.62
N ARG A 790 3.97 -17.48 30.93
CA ARG A 790 3.37 -18.67 31.62
C ARG A 790 1.84 -18.82 31.50
N ASP A 791 1.10 -17.71 31.46
CA ASP A 791 -0.38 -17.72 31.42
C ASP A 791 -0.94 -17.26 30.07
N LYS A 792 -0.11 -17.25 29.03
CA LYS A 792 -0.42 -16.64 27.74
C LYS A 792 -0.15 -17.61 26.60
N PHE A 793 -0.85 -17.42 25.50
CA PHE A 793 -0.55 -18.15 24.27
C PHE A 793 0.61 -17.45 23.55
N VAL A 794 1.71 -18.15 23.32
CA VAL A 794 2.93 -17.55 22.76
C VAL A 794 3.07 -17.89 21.27
N VAL A 795 3.30 -16.88 20.42
CA VAL A 795 3.59 -17.05 18.99
C VAL A 795 5.06 -16.71 18.75
N VAL A 796 5.89 -17.73 18.51
CA VAL A 796 7.33 -17.57 18.28
C VAL A 796 7.56 -17.11 16.84
N ALA A 797 8.01 -15.85 16.68
CA ALA A 797 8.11 -15.16 15.38
C ALA A 797 9.57 -14.80 15.03
N SER A 798 10.48 -15.76 15.25
CA SER A 798 11.92 -15.62 15.01
C SER A 798 12.51 -16.84 14.30
N ARG A 799 12.85 -16.73 13.02
CA ARG A 799 13.36 -17.84 12.20
C ARG A 799 14.76 -18.32 12.64
N SER A 800 15.63 -17.41 13.09
CA SER A 800 16.99 -17.75 13.57
C SER A 800 17.06 -18.08 15.06
N GLY A 801 16.09 -17.63 15.86
CA GLY A 801 16.03 -17.86 17.31
C GLY A 801 15.03 -18.93 17.76
N ALA A 802 14.28 -19.51 16.82
CA ALA A 802 13.18 -20.45 17.06
C ALA A 802 13.49 -21.53 18.09
N THR A 803 14.57 -22.28 17.87
CA THR A 803 14.93 -23.46 18.67
C THR A 803 15.32 -23.09 20.10
N GLU A 804 16.01 -21.97 20.28
CA GLU A 804 16.41 -21.50 21.61
C GLU A 804 15.20 -20.98 22.39
N ILE A 805 14.32 -20.24 21.72
CA ILE A 805 13.08 -19.73 22.32
C ILE A 805 12.16 -20.88 22.73
N SER A 806 12.01 -21.93 21.90
CA SER A 806 11.23 -23.12 22.27
C SER A 806 11.77 -23.78 23.54
N ARG A 807 13.08 -24.01 23.66
CA ARG A 807 13.68 -24.56 24.88
C ARG A 807 13.42 -23.70 26.12
N GLN A 808 13.47 -22.39 25.96
CA GLN A 808 13.17 -21.45 27.05
C GLN A 808 11.72 -21.57 27.53
N LEU A 809 10.77 -21.70 26.60
CA LEU A 809 9.34 -21.88 26.90
C LEU A 809 9.05 -23.28 27.50
N GLU A 810 9.72 -24.33 27.03
CA GLU A 810 9.59 -25.69 27.57
C GLU A 810 10.14 -25.79 29.00
N ARG A 811 11.25 -25.10 29.32
CA ARG A 811 11.83 -25.05 30.67
C ARG A 811 10.91 -24.43 31.73
N ILE A 812 9.97 -23.58 31.30
CA ILE A 812 8.96 -23.00 32.19
C ILE A 812 7.64 -23.77 32.19
N GLY A 813 7.58 -24.91 31.45
CA GLY A 813 6.46 -25.83 31.43
C GLY A 813 5.44 -25.61 30.30
N LEU A 814 5.71 -24.74 29.32
CA LEU A 814 4.81 -24.53 28.18
C LEU A 814 5.04 -25.58 27.10
N ARG A 815 3.95 -26.10 26.52
CA ARG A 815 4.02 -27.13 25.48
C ARG A 815 3.73 -26.57 24.09
N GLU A 816 4.55 -26.94 23.11
CA GLU A 816 4.31 -26.55 21.72
C GLU A 816 2.99 -27.15 21.21
N ASN A 817 2.21 -26.36 20.47
CA ASN A 817 0.84 -26.65 20.02
C ASN A 817 -0.24 -26.74 21.11
N GLY A 818 0.10 -26.50 22.37
CA GLY A 818 -0.88 -26.32 23.46
C GLY A 818 -0.83 -24.90 24.03
N ASP A 819 0.36 -24.43 24.37
CA ASP A 819 0.58 -23.13 25.02
C ASP A 819 1.36 -22.14 24.14
N TYR A 820 2.07 -22.64 23.12
CA TYR A 820 2.74 -21.80 22.14
C TYR A 820 2.83 -22.44 20.75
N VAL A 821 3.04 -21.63 19.71
CA VAL A 821 3.24 -22.08 18.32
C VAL A 821 4.40 -21.34 17.68
N ARG A 822 5.04 -21.97 16.70
CA ARG A 822 6.10 -21.37 15.88
C ARG A 822 5.51 -20.83 14.56
N TYR A 823 5.85 -19.59 14.20
CA TYR A 823 5.37 -18.87 13.00
C TYR A 823 6.58 -18.40 12.18
N PHE A 824 6.88 -19.05 11.06
CA PHE A 824 8.06 -18.74 10.23
C PHE A 824 7.75 -18.51 8.75
#